data_AF-A0A2D6Y7N6-F1
#
_entry.id   AF-A0A2D6Y7N6-F1
#
_cell.length_a   1.000
_cell.length_b   1.000
_cell.length_c   1.000
_cell.angle_alpha   90.00
_cell.angle_beta   90.00
_cell.angle_gamma   90.00
#
_symmetry.space_group_name_H-M   'P 1'
#
loop_
_entity.id
_entity.type
_entity.pdbx_description
1 polymer ?
#
loop_
_entity_poly.entity_id
_entity_poly.type
_entity_poly.pdbx_seq_one_letter_code
_entity_poly.pdbx_strand_id
1 'polypeptide(L)'
;VPAIEVVDLMIHLAQANPARARQLEEWRNALSLHAMAREASGHTDDDPQAVGGGQWHWPDGTIWPARPSNEGLQRRLIWLPDPKLQALDNHFEAEILQTDVSTGATLTAEVLSLPRASGPRDIPMALCQALALHFGVPFWRDNVRDEVEALLARQPQLNLFNIGQLLSNLDLSVSLAEIPLAQLRRTPTPAVLEHDGRIAILEGVDTDGQLRLLEPEIGPVRVPLEEVLSEDADRLSLLLLRRRPDSKTQRFSWGWYGPFLRPHRRELIEVIATSAVVNVLALVTPLGIMRLINARTGGSDSLDAVISIGAILIGASVVAAIASALRSLIFTGVANRVDMDTRETILDRLVRLPQGFFDARPVGRITYYFNQLDRLRDFLIGRALTTLVDFSFSLLYLAVLFSLNPLLSLVTLSTVPLFIVLALIANPIVEHQIERVVQEGVNTNSYLTEAITGIQTIKSQNAELKTRWDFQDRYSRFIGEDFKLKVSGETVGALAKFLGDLTSIATMVVGVWLVSRNELTIGALFAFRIIGDRVTGPLVQLVQTWQQFKIQSRNLTLAADIVDRPTEQSEREAANIPMPPLTGEVEIEKVDFRYKEGGQTILHNVSLDVAAGTFVGLVGGSGSGKSTLLKLLPRFYAPESGRIKIDGLDISKVELYSLRRQIGVVPQDSLLFDGTIKENLLMVKPDATSEELIRAARIACAHDFIMDMPQGYNSPVGERGAGLSGGQRQRMALARAVLQNPRMLILDEATSALDATTERQVCLNLFDAFRGRTVFFITHRLSTVRPADLIVLMDQGVVMETGDHNALMQRQGWYYALVQSQAMEGLS
;
A
#
# COMPACT_ATOMS: atom_id res chain seq x y z
N VAL A 1 46.63 -2.52 13.42
CA VAL A 1 46.61 -3.77 14.25
C VAL A 1 45.20 -4.15 14.73
N PRO A 2 44.19 -4.27 13.83
CA PRO A 2 43.12 -5.26 14.05
C PRO A 2 42.83 -6.15 12.83
N ALA A 3 43.64 -6.08 11.77
CA ALA A 3 43.36 -6.78 10.51
C ALA A 3 43.52 -8.31 10.59
N ILE A 4 44.50 -8.82 11.32
CA ILE A 4 44.79 -10.27 11.37
C ILE A 4 43.73 -11.03 12.19
N GLU A 5 43.32 -10.50 13.35
CA GLU A 5 42.27 -11.13 14.18
C GLU A 5 40.90 -11.17 13.47
N VAL A 6 40.59 -10.15 12.69
CA VAL A 6 39.37 -10.12 11.84
C VAL A 6 39.46 -11.15 10.73
N VAL A 7 40.62 -11.33 10.11
CA VAL A 7 40.83 -12.37 9.09
C VAL A 7 40.74 -13.77 9.70
N ASP A 8 41.30 -14.00 10.90
CA ASP A 8 41.17 -15.29 11.60
C ASP A 8 39.71 -15.62 11.96
N LEU A 9 38.93 -14.62 12.39
CA LEU A 9 37.49 -14.77 12.62
C LEU A 9 36.75 -15.11 11.32
N MET A 10 37.11 -14.46 10.20
CA MET A 10 36.53 -14.74 8.89
C MET A 10 36.92 -16.12 8.35
N ILE A 11 38.14 -16.61 8.61
CA ILE A 11 38.56 -17.98 8.26
C ILE A 11 37.72 -19.01 9.02
N HIS A 12 37.47 -18.77 10.32
CA HIS A 12 36.63 -19.63 11.14
C HIS A 12 35.18 -19.68 10.66
N LEU A 13 34.62 -18.54 10.23
CA LEU A 13 33.28 -18.46 9.65
C LEU A 13 33.20 -19.02 8.21
N ALA A 14 34.31 -19.05 7.49
CA ALA A 14 34.40 -19.51 6.10
C ALA A 14 34.53 -21.04 5.94
N GLN A 15 34.53 -21.83 7.03
CA GLN A 15 34.66 -23.29 7.00
C GLN A 15 33.60 -24.01 6.14
N ALA A 16 32.48 -23.35 5.82
CA ALA A 16 31.47 -23.86 4.89
C ALA A 16 31.86 -23.77 3.39
N ASN A 17 32.96 -23.09 3.03
CA ASN A 17 33.41 -22.92 1.65
C ASN A 17 34.96 -22.98 1.53
N PRO A 18 35.53 -24.12 1.08
CA PRO A 18 36.98 -24.36 1.10
C PRO A 18 37.79 -23.42 0.19
N ALA A 19 37.18 -22.86 -0.87
CA ALA A 19 37.85 -21.90 -1.74
C ALA A 19 38.04 -20.53 -1.07
N ARG A 20 37.07 -20.12 -0.24
CA ARG A 20 37.08 -18.85 0.50
C ARG A 20 38.03 -18.93 1.69
N ALA A 21 38.09 -20.09 2.35
CA ALA A 21 39.04 -20.37 3.42
C ALA A 21 40.50 -20.28 2.93
N ARG A 22 40.85 -20.91 1.79
CA ARG A 22 42.21 -20.82 1.21
C ARG A 22 42.62 -19.39 0.88
N GLN A 23 41.74 -18.59 0.29
CA GLN A 23 42.04 -17.19 -0.05
C GLN A 23 42.33 -16.35 1.20
N LEU A 24 41.53 -16.52 2.26
CA LEU A 24 41.75 -15.81 3.52
C LEU A 24 43.06 -16.25 4.21
N GLU A 25 43.47 -17.50 4.01
CA GLU A 25 44.76 -18.04 4.48
C GLU A 25 45.95 -17.40 3.73
N GLU A 26 45.82 -17.19 2.41
CA GLU A 26 46.80 -16.44 1.62
C GLU A 26 46.90 -14.98 2.08
N TRP A 27 45.77 -14.34 2.39
CA TRP A 27 45.72 -12.97 2.90
C TRP A 27 46.36 -12.84 4.28
N ARG A 28 46.08 -13.80 5.16
CA ARG A 28 46.73 -13.89 6.48
C ARG A 28 48.24 -14.02 6.35
N ASN A 29 48.73 -14.82 5.41
CA ASN A 29 50.17 -14.99 5.17
C ASN A 29 50.83 -13.72 4.59
N ALA A 30 50.15 -13.01 3.69
CA ALA A 30 50.66 -11.74 3.16
C ALA A 30 50.71 -10.65 4.25
N LEU A 31 49.66 -10.55 5.06
CA LEU A 31 49.60 -9.61 6.18
C LEU A 31 50.61 -9.93 7.29
N SER A 32 50.89 -11.21 7.55
CA SER A 32 51.90 -11.61 8.53
C SER A 32 53.33 -11.31 8.05
N LEU A 33 53.63 -11.56 6.77
CA LEU A 33 54.90 -11.16 6.14
C LEU A 33 55.12 -9.65 6.23
N HIS A 34 54.10 -8.85 5.94
CA HIS A 34 54.15 -7.39 6.06
C HIS A 34 54.32 -6.94 7.52
N ALA A 35 53.61 -7.57 8.48
CA ALA A 35 53.78 -7.28 9.91
C ALA A 35 55.22 -7.55 10.40
N MET A 36 55.85 -8.63 9.94
CA MET A 36 57.25 -8.93 10.25
C MET A 36 58.23 -7.92 9.62
N ALA A 37 57.99 -7.49 8.37
CA ALA A 37 58.78 -6.45 7.71
C ALA A 37 58.63 -5.08 8.39
N ARG A 38 57.44 -4.78 8.93
CA ARG A 38 57.14 -3.57 9.69
C ARG A 38 57.89 -3.50 11.03
N GLU A 39 57.95 -4.60 11.78
CA GLU A 39 58.75 -4.68 13.02
C GLU A 39 60.25 -4.45 12.77
N ALA A 40 60.75 -4.86 11.60
CA ALA A 40 62.16 -4.66 11.22
C ALA A 40 62.49 -3.24 10.72
N SER A 41 61.51 -2.49 10.20
CA SER A 41 61.71 -1.20 9.51
C SER A 41 61.23 0.04 10.29
N GLY A 42 60.47 -0.14 11.37
CA GLY A 42 60.08 0.93 12.30
C GLY A 42 59.14 2.00 11.73
N HIS A 43 58.52 1.77 10.57
CA HIS A 43 57.62 2.74 9.90
C HIS A 43 56.13 2.54 10.28
N THR A 44 55.36 3.63 10.18
CA THR A 44 53.93 3.72 10.54
C THR A 44 53.01 3.35 9.38
N ASP A 45 51.75 3.01 9.70
CA ASP A 45 50.71 2.47 8.80
C ASP A 45 50.56 3.27 7.50
N ASP A 46 51.08 2.74 6.39
CA ASP A 46 50.76 3.20 5.05
C ASP A 46 50.00 2.08 4.31
N ASP A 47 48.81 2.42 3.80
CA ASP A 47 47.97 1.53 3.00
C ASP A 47 48.71 1.09 1.71
N PRO A 48 48.39 -0.09 1.14
CA PRO A 48 49.01 -0.54 -0.10
C PRO A 48 48.68 0.46 -1.22
N GLN A 49 49.67 0.78 -2.06
CA GLN A 49 49.55 1.75 -3.14
C GLN A 49 49.51 1.05 -4.50
N ALA A 50 48.75 1.64 -5.42
CA ALA A 50 48.71 1.20 -6.81
C ALA A 50 50.01 1.60 -7.52
N VAL A 51 50.81 0.62 -7.93
CA VAL A 51 52.05 0.87 -8.70
C VAL A 51 51.81 0.57 -10.18
N GLY A 52 52.50 1.30 -11.07
CA GLY A 52 52.35 1.19 -12.52
C GLY A 52 52.44 -0.26 -13.01
N GLY A 53 51.31 -0.82 -13.44
CA GLY A 53 51.18 -2.25 -13.78
C GLY A 53 49.82 -2.86 -13.39
N GLY A 54 49.01 -2.16 -12.60
CA GLY A 54 47.67 -2.62 -12.22
C GLY A 54 47.66 -3.61 -11.05
N GLN A 55 48.70 -3.57 -10.20
CA GLN A 55 48.78 -4.34 -8.96
C GLN A 55 49.01 -3.42 -7.76
N TRP A 56 48.49 -3.85 -6.62
CA TRP A 56 48.67 -3.19 -5.34
C TRP A 56 50.00 -3.65 -4.72
N HIS A 57 50.83 -2.70 -4.29
CA HIS A 57 52.07 -2.98 -3.60
C HIS A 57 52.05 -2.29 -2.26
N TRP A 58 52.52 -2.99 -1.23
CA TRP A 58 52.86 -2.33 0.01
C TRP A 58 54.13 -1.48 -0.18
N PRO A 59 54.31 -0.43 0.62
CA PRO A 59 55.50 0.44 0.54
C PRO A 59 56.83 -0.29 0.74
N ASP A 60 56.81 -1.45 1.41
CA ASP A 60 57.97 -2.34 1.61
C ASP A 60 58.31 -3.20 0.36
N GLY A 61 57.55 -3.06 -0.72
CA GLY A 61 57.72 -3.79 -1.98
C GLY A 61 56.99 -5.13 -2.04
N THR A 62 56.29 -5.55 -0.97
CA THR A 62 55.49 -6.78 -1.01
C THR A 62 54.25 -6.60 -1.89
N ILE A 63 53.98 -7.60 -2.74
CA ILE A 63 52.93 -7.52 -3.76
C ILE A 63 51.63 -8.10 -3.20
N TRP A 64 50.53 -7.38 -3.33
CA TRP A 64 49.20 -7.88 -3.00
C TRP A 64 48.76 -8.94 -4.02
N PRO A 65 48.04 -10.01 -3.61
CA PRO A 65 47.59 -11.05 -4.52
C PRO A 65 46.79 -10.49 -5.71
N ALA A 66 47.12 -10.94 -6.92
CA ALA A 66 46.46 -10.49 -8.14
C ALA A 66 45.01 -11.00 -8.24
N ARG A 67 44.15 -10.17 -8.82
CA ARG A 67 42.74 -10.51 -9.07
C ARG A 67 42.64 -11.64 -10.11
N PRO A 68 41.96 -12.77 -9.83
CA PRO A 68 41.84 -13.90 -10.74
C PRO A 68 40.93 -13.55 -11.91
N SER A 69 41.24 -14.06 -13.10
CA SER A 69 40.52 -13.76 -14.35
C SER A 69 39.12 -14.38 -14.46
N ASN A 70 38.74 -15.30 -13.55
CA ASN A 70 37.46 -16.00 -13.58
C ASN A 70 36.36 -15.20 -12.85
N GLU A 71 35.37 -14.68 -13.59
CA GLU A 71 34.23 -13.91 -13.05
C GLU A 71 33.43 -14.63 -11.96
N GLY A 72 33.26 -15.96 -12.07
CA GLY A 72 32.53 -16.76 -11.08
C GLY A 72 33.25 -16.82 -9.74
N LEU A 73 34.58 -16.77 -9.75
CA LEU A 73 35.41 -16.66 -8.55
C LEU A 73 35.42 -15.22 -8.01
N GLN A 74 35.46 -14.21 -8.89
CA GLN A 74 35.41 -12.80 -8.47
C GLN A 74 34.13 -12.45 -7.70
N ARG A 75 32.96 -12.97 -8.12
CA ARG A 75 31.69 -12.74 -7.42
C ARG A 75 31.59 -13.41 -6.05
N ARG A 76 32.44 -14.40 -5.77
CA ARG A 76 32.41 -15.19 -4.53
C ARG A 76 33.48 -14.79 -3.52
N LEU A 77 34.45 -13.97 -3.92
CA LEU A 77 35.65 -13.65 -3.17
C LEU A 77 35.75 -12.12 -2.95
N ILE A 78 36.42 -11.68 -1.89
CA ILE A 78 36.59 -10.24 -1.57
C ILE A 78 37.87 -9.76 -2.27
N TRP A 79 37.88 -8.55 -2.83
CA TRP A 79 39.03 -7.96 -3.56
C TRP A 79 39.15 -6.48 -3.25
N LEU A 80 40.38 -5.94 -3.28
CA LEU A 80 40.60 -4.49 -3.32
C LEU A 80 40.06 -3.91 -4.64
N PRO A 81 39.66 -2.61 -4.66
CA PRO A 81 39.26 -1.92 -5.87
C PRO A 81 40.30 -2.07 -6.98
N ASP A 82 39.87 -1.99 -8.24
CA ASP A 82 40.84 -1.96 -9.33
C ASP A 82 41.75 -0.74 -9.16
N PRO A 83 43.08 -0.91 -9.08
CA PRO A 83 44.00 0.20 -8.88
C PRO A 83 43.89 1.26 -9.99
N LYS A 84 43.37 0.93 -11.18
CA LYS A 84 43.09 1.90 -12.24
C LYS A 84 41.86 2.78 -11.96
N LEU A 85 40.86 2.27 -11.25
CA LEU A 85 39.63 3.01 -10.91
C LEU A 85 39.88 4.00 -9.75
N GLN A 86 40.72 3.64 -8.78
CA GLN A 86 40.99 4.49 -7.62
C GLN A 86 41.88 5.70 -7.95
N ALA A 87 42.70 5.60 -9.00
CA ALA A 87 43.46 6.75 -9.53
C ALA A 87 42.54 7.82 -10.16
N LEU A 88 41.35 7.44 -10.65
CA LEU A 88 40.34 8.36 -11.18
C LEU A 88 39.58 9.07 -10.05
N ASP A 89 39.24 8.37 -8.96
CA ASP A 89 38.54 8.95 -7.80
C ASP A 89 39.37 10.03 -7.08
N ASN A 90 40.69 9.83 -6.94
CA ASN A 90 41.57 10.82 -6.31
C ASN A 90 41.76 12.09 -7.14
N HIS A 91 41.56 12.02 -8.46
CA HIS A 91 41.56 13.21 -9.32
C HIS A 91 40.26 14.01 -9.17
N PHE A 92 39.14 13.31 -8.98
CA PHE A 92 37.82 13.92 -8.72
C PHE A 92 37.75 14.67 -7.38
N GLU A 93 38.33 14.14 -6.30
CA GLU A 93 38.30 14.82 -4.98
C GLU A 93 39.11 16.13 -4.96
N ALA A 94 40.17 16.25 -5.76
CA ALA A 94 40.97 17.46 -5.85
C ALA A 94 40.27 18.60 -6.61
N GLU A 95 39.39 18.28 -7.56
CA GLU A 95 38.63 19.25 -8.36
C GLU A 95 37.42 19.83 -7.61
N ILE A 96 36.81 19.05 -6.72
CA ILE A 96 35.63 19.46 -5.92
C ILE A 96 35.98 20.54 -4.87
N LEU A 97 37.25 20.62 -4.44
CA LEU A 97 37.68 21.59 -3.41
C LEU A 97 38.04 22.99 -3.95
N GLN A 98 38.02 23.21 -5.28
CA GLN A 98 38.44 24.51 -5.87
C GLN A 98 37.31 25.36 -6.46
N THR A 99 36.09 24.85 -6.59
CA THR A 99 34.98 25.64 -7.15
C THR A 99 33.94 25.98 -6.11
N ASP A 100 34.13 27.12 -5.45
CA ASP A 100 33.03 27.82 -4.81
C ASP A 100 33.13 29.34 -5.11
N VAL A 101 31.97 30.00 -5.11
CA VAL A 101 31.79 31.47 -5.18
C VAL A 101 31.87 32.12 -6.56
N SER A 102 30.76 32.11 -7.32
CA SER A 102 30.12 33.33 -7.85
C SER A 102 29.09 32.99 -8.95
N THR A 103 27.81 33.17 -8.65
CA THR A 103 26.82 33.89 -9.47
C THR A 103 25.42 33.65 -8.91
N GLY A 104 24.78 34.71 -8.44
CA GLY A 104 23.38 34.70 -8.07
C GLY A 104 22.51 34.74 -9.33
N ALA A 105 21.63 33.75 -9.48
CA ALA A 105 20.44 33.84 -10.31
C ALA A 105 19.35 32.97 -9.70
N THR A 106 18.34 33.62 -9.12
CA THR A 106 17.12 33.04 -8.58
C THR A 106 16.15 32.64 -9.70
N LEU A 107 15.93 31.35 -9.88
CA LEU A 107 14.69 30.79 -10.44
C LEU A 107 14.37 29.49 -9.69
N THR A 108 13.19 29.45 -9.09
CA THR A 108 12.63 28.32 -8.35
C THR A 108 12.36 27.13 -9.28
N ALA A 109 13.32 26.21 -9.40
CA ALA A 109 13.08 24.84 -9.83
C ALA A 109 13.00 23.97 -8.57
N GLU A 110 11.85 23.34 -8.30
CA GLU A 110 11.76 22.29 -7.28
C GLU A 110 12.80 21.21 -7.65
N VAL A 111 13.83 21.06 -6.82
CA VAL A 111 14.94 20.13 -7.04
C VAL A 111 14.37 18.71 -7.20
N LEU A 112 14.68 18.06 -8.33
CA LEU A 112 14.23 16.71 -8.58
C LEU A 112 14.98 15.73 -7.66
N SER A 113 14.31 15.20 -6.64
CA SER A 113 14.91 14.24 -5.71
C SER A 113 14.78 12.81 -6.23
N LEU A 114 15.89 12.19 -6.62
CA LEU A 114 15.95 10.77 -7.00
C LEU A 114 16.49 9.93 -5.82
N PRO A 115 15.71 8.97 -5.28
CA PRO A 115 16.22 8.07 -4.25
C PRO A 115 17.32 7.16 -4.81
N ARG A 116 18.39 6.92 -4.03
CA ARG A 116 19.41 5.94 -4.39
C ARG A 116 18.80 4.55 -4.50
N ALA A 117 19.07 3.87 -5.60
CA ALA A 117 18.57 2.54 -5.88
C ALA A 117 19.58 1.75 -6.71
N SER A 118 19.72 0.46 -6.42
CA SER A 118 20.69 -0.43 -7.07
C SER A 118 20.01 -1.69 -7.57
N GLY A 119 20.37 -2.11 -8.79
CA GLY A 119 19.86 -3.34 -9.37
C GLY A 119 18.57 -3.17 -10.19
N PRO A 120 18.23 -4.20 -10.98
CA PRO A 120 17.31 -4.07 -12.12
C PRO A 120 15.86 -3.79 -11.73
N ARG A 121 15.46 -4.10 -10.48
CA ARG A 121 14.11 -3.86 -9.95
C ARG A 121 13.97 -2.49 -9.28
N ASP A 122 14.98 -2.07 -8.52
CA ASP A 122 14.86 -0.86 -7.71
C ASP A 122 15.15 0.41 -8.53
N ILE A 123 15.98 0.32 -9.58
CA ILE A 123 16.26 1.42 -10.50
C ILE A 123 14.97 1.97 -11.17
N PRO A 124 14.15 1.15 -11.87
CA PRO A 124 12.93 1.65 -12.50
C PRO A 124 11.92 2.20 -11.48
N MET A 125 11.86 1.58 -10.29
CA MET A 125 11.00 2.02 -9.20
C MET A 125 11.37 3.44 -8.71
N ALA A 126 12.65 3.71 -8.50
CA ALA A 126 13.14 5.01 -8.08
C ALA A 126 12.90 6.10 -9.14
N LEU A 127 13.15 5.77 -10.41
CA LEU A 127 12.89 6.66 -11.56
C LEU A 127 11.41 7.02 -11.66
N CYS A 128 10.53 6.02 -11.66
CA CYS A 128 9.09 6.22 -11.72
C CYS A 128 8.57 7.04 -10.53
N GLN A 129 9.10 6.81 -9.33
CA GLN A 129 8.73 7.56 -8.13
C GLN A 129 9.15 9.03 -8.23
N ALA A 130 10.39 9.30 -8.62
CA ALA A 130 10.93 10.66 -8.72
C ALA A 130 10.19 11.48 -9.79
N LEU A 131 9.95 10.87 -10.96
CA LEU A 131 9.22 11.52 -12.05
C LEU A 131 7.74 11.71 -11.73
N ALA A 132 7.10 10.74 -11.07
CA ALA A 132 5.72 10.89 -10.65
C ALA A 132 5.55 12.02 -9.63
N LEU A 133 6.48 12.14 -8.68
CA LEU A 133 6.51 13.22 -7.70
C LEU A 133 6.67 14.59 -8.38
N HIS A 134 7.62 14.71 -9.32
CA HIS A 134 7.89 15.95 -10.05
C HIS A 134 6.70 16.40 -10.91
N PHE A 135 6.10 15.49 -11.67
CA PHE A 135 4.95 15.81 -12.52
C PHE A 135 3.62 15.84 -11.76
N GLY A 136 3.59 15.46 -10.47
CA GLY A 136 2.38 15.41 -9.66
C GLY A 136 1.34 14.41 -10.15
N VAL A 137 1.79 13.30 -10.75
CA VAL A 137 0.95 12.19 -11.21
C VAL A 137 0.88 11.08 -10.17
N PRO A 138 -0.17 10.24 -10.18
CA PRO A 138 -0.30 9.13 -9.25
C PRO A 138 0.88 8.17 -9.32
N PHE A 139 1.42 7.78 -8.17
CA PHE A 139 2.45 6.75 -8.06
C PHE A 139 1.95 5.60 -7.18
N TRP A 140 1.48 4.53 -7.83
CA TRP A 140 1.06 3.32 -7.14
C TRP A 140 2.24 2.37 -7.05
N ARG A 141 3.00 2.45 -5.94
CA ARG A 141 4.22 1.65 -5.73
C ARG A 141 4.04 0.15 -6.03
N ASP A 142 2.90 -0.42 -5.62
CA ASP A 142 2.60 -1.84 -5.89
C ASP A 142 2.36 -2.11 -7.38
N ASN A 143 1.59 -1.27 -8.09
CA ASN A 143 1.35 -1.48 -9.53
C ASN A 143 2.65 -1.34 -10.32
N VAL A 144 3.43 -0.29 -10.03
CA VAL A 144 4.73 -0.08 -10.70
C VAL A 144 5.68 -1.23 -10.38
N ARG A 145 5.68 -1.75 -9.15
CA ARG A 145 6.51 -2.90 -8.78
C ARG A 145 6.11 -4.15 -9.56
N ASP A 146 4.81 -4.43 -9.63
CA ASP A 146 4.28 -5.59 -10.35
C ASP A 146 4.58 -5.48 -11.87
N GLU A 147 4.49 -4.28 -12.44
CA GLU A 147 4.87 -4.00 -13.83
C GLU A 147 6.37 -4.13 -14.08
N VAL A 148 7.21 -3.64 -13.16
CA VAL A 148 8.66 -3.79 -13.23
C VAL A 148 9.04 -5.28 -13.17
N GLU A 149 8.42 -6.05 -12.29
CA GLU A 149 8.63 -7.50 -12.22
C GLU A 149 8.20 -8.21 -13.50
N ALA A 150 7.03 -7.86 -14.06
CA ALA A 150 6.56 -8.40 -15.32
C ALA A 150 7.49 -8.04 -16.50
N LEU A 151 8.03 -6.83 -16.49
CA LEU A 151 9.00 -6.37 -17.49
C LEU A 151 10.31 -7.15 -17.40
N LEU A 152 10.87 -7.28 -16.19
CA LEU A 152 12.12 -8.01 -15.95
C LEU A 152 12.02 -9.50 -16.26
N ALA A 153 10.83 -10.10 -16.07
CA ALA A 153 10.56 -11.48 -16.46
C ALA A 153 10.61 -11.69 -17.98
N ARG A 154 10.29 -10.66 -18.77
CA ARG A 154 10.31 -10.69 -20.25
C ARG A 154 11.68 -10.30 -20.81
N GLN A 155 12.29 -9.27 -20.24
CA GLN A 155 13.57 -8.71 -20.66
C GLN A 155 14.40 -8.30 -19.43
N PRO A 156 15.52 -8.98 -19.14
CA PRO A 156 16.29 -8.73 -17.93
C PRO A 156 17.13 -7.44 -17.97
N GLN A 157 17.27 -6.80 -19.14
CA GLN A 157 18.02 -5.56 -19.32
C GLN A 157 17.09 -4.34 -19.41
N LEU A 158 17.45 -3.28 -18.72
CA LEU A 158 16.76 -1.98 -18.78
C LEU A 158 17.26 -1.22 -20.00
N ASN A 159 16.33 -0.73 -20.83
CA ASN A 159 16.63 0.14 -21.96
C ASN A 159 15.61 1.30 -21.98
N LEU A 160 15.89 2.31 -22.79
CA LEU A 160 15.02 3.48 -22.87
C LEU A 160 13.57 3.14 -23.25
N PHE A 161 13.37 2.17 -24.14
CA PHE A 161 12.03 1.78 -24.59
C PHE A 161 11.18 1.19 -23.46
N ASN A 162 11.76 0.29 -22.67
CA ASN A 162 11.13 -0.40 -21.54
C ASN A 162 10.78 0.58 -20.42
N ILE A 163 11.69 1.51 -20.11
CA ILE A 163 11.41 2.58 -19.15
C ILE A 163 10.31 3.50 -19.70
N GLY A 164 10.32 3.79 -21.00
CA GLY A 164 9.26 4.54 -21.66
C GLY A 164 7.88 3.90 -21.50
N GLN A 165 7.77 2.57 -21.61
CA GLN A 165 6.53 1.85 -21.36
C GLN A 165 6.07 1.99 -19.90
N LEU A 166 6.96 1.76 -18.93
CA LEU A 166 6.65 1.92 -17.51
C LEU A 166 6.17 3.34 -17.19
N LEU A 167 6.86 4.36 -17.72
CA LEU A 167 6.49 5.75 -17.52
C LEU A 167 5.18 6.13 -18.24
N SER A 168 4.81 5.43 -19.31
CA SER A 168 3.55 5.66 -20.04
C SER A 168 2.31 5.13 -19.30
N ASN A 169 2.52 4.21 -18.35
CA ASN A 169 1.50 3.69 -17.44
C ASN A 169 1.29 4.59 -16.22
N LEU A 170 2.29 5.41 -15.89
CA LEU A 170 2.05 6.62 -15.11
C LEU A 170 1.25 7.57 -16.02
N ASP A 171 0.40 8.44 -15.47
CA ASP A 171 -0.44 9.40 -16.22
C ASP A 171 0.37 10.50 -16.98
N LEU A 172 1.54 10.13 -17.49
CA LEU A 172 2.46 10.87 -18.32
C LEU A 172 2.23 10.51 -19.80
N SER A 173 2.38 11.53 -20.64
CA SER A 173 2.65 11.39 -22.05
C SER A 173 4.15 11.23 -22.20
N VAL A 174 4.56 10.08 -22.72
CA VAL A 174 5.96 9.74 -22.96
C VAL A 174 6.20 9.70 -24.46
N SER A 175 7.20 10.41 -24.94
CA SER A 175 7.60 10.38 -26.35
C SER A 175 9.10 10.20 -26.47
N LEU A 176 9.52 9.18 -27.21
CA LEU A 176 10.91 8.98 -27.61
C LEU A 176 11.24 9.95 -28.76
N ALA A 177 12.22 10.81 -28.56
CA ALA A 177 12.66 11.79 -29.54
C ALA A 177 14.18 11.76 -29.70
N GLU A 178 14.65 11.75 -30.95
CA GLU A 178 16.06 12.01 -31.26
C GLU A 178 16.30 13.51 -31.37
N ILE A 179 17.10 14.05 -30.47
CA ILE A 179 17.30 15.50 -30.36
C ILE A 179 18.70 15.85 -30.85
N PRO A 180 18.84 16.75 -31.85
CA PRO A 180 20.13 17.27 -32.26
C PRO A 180 20.82 18.01 -31.11
N LEU A 181 22.14 17.85 -30.97
CA LEU A 181 22.92 18.45 -29.88
C LEU A 181 22.73 19.97 -29.74
N ALA A 182 22.58 20.67 -30.87
CA ALA A 182 22.33 22.12 -30.89
C ALA A 182 21.00 22.54 -30.21
N GLN A 183 20.06 21.61 -30.06
CA GLN A 183 18.73 21.85 -29.48
C GLN A 183 18.59 21.32 -28.06
N LEU A 184 19.61 20.64 -27.51
CA LEU A 184 19.56 20.03 -26.18
C LEU A 184 19.29 21.04 -25.05
N ARG A 185 19.80 22.27 -25.18
CA ARG A 185 19.53 23.35 -24.21
C ARG A 185 18.06 23.80 -24.18
N ARG A 186 17.27 23.46 -25.20
CA ARG A 186 15.86 23.86 -25.35
C ARG A 186 14.89 22.71 -25.10
N THR A 187 15.38 21.53 -24.73
CA THR A 187 14.53 20.38 -24.47
C THR A 187 13.82 20.54 -23.13
N PRO A 188 12.54 20.14 -23.03
CA PRO A 188 11.84 20.15 -21.76
C PRO A 188 12.48 19.13 -20.81
N THR A 189 12.90 19.58 -19.63
CA THR A 189 13.37 18.73 -18.54
C THR A 189 12.31 18.65 -17.43
N PRO A 190 12.25 17.55 -16.66
CA PRO A 190 13.12 16.37 -16.72
C PRO A 190 12.83 15.44 -17.91
N ALA A 191 13.90 14.92 -18.52
CA ALA A 191 13.85 13.89 -19.58
C ALA A 191 14.64 12.66 -19.14
N VAL A 192 14.41 11.50 -19.75
CA VAL A 192 15.16 10.26 -19.42
C VAL A 192 16.03 9.85 -20.59
N LEU A 193 17.27 9.46 -20.31
CA LEU A 193 18.26 9.02 -21.29
C LEU A 193 19.03 7.80 -20.80
N GLU A 194 19.71 7.17 -21.75
CA GLU A 194 20.58 6.02 -21.50
C GLU A 194 22.02 6.49 -21.68
N HIS A 195 22.85 6.31 -20.66
CA HIS A 195 24.26 6.67 -20.64
C HIS A 195 25.06 5.47 -20.11
N ASP A 196 26.01 4.98 -20.90
CA ASP A 196 26.86 3.81 -20.58
C ASP A 196 26.07 2.57 -20.11
N GLY A 197 24.93 2.29 -20.76
CA GLY A 197 24.04 1.18 -20.41
C GLY A 197 23.22 1.37 -19.13
N ARG A 198 23.21 2.59 -18.56
CA ARG A 198 22.43 2.97 -17.39
C ARG A 198 21.37 4.00 -17.73
N ILE A 199 20.27 3.99 -16.98
CA ILE A 199 19.17 4.93 -17.18
C ILE A 199 19.32 6.11 -16.22
N ALA A 200 19.34 7.32 -16.76
CA ALA A 200 19.53 8.56 -16.03
C ALA A 200 18.42 9.58 -16.32
N ILE A 201 18.14 10.47 -15.36
CA ILE A 201 17.24 11.62 -15.57
C ILE A 201 18.09 12.85 -15.91
N LEU A 202 17.85 13.46 -17.07
CA LEU A 202 18.39 14.75 -17.46
C LEU A 202 17.62 15.88 -16.77
N GLU A 203 18.27 16.56 -15.84
CA GLU A 203 17.70 17.72 -15.13
C GLU A 203 17.87 19.02 -15.94
N GLY A 204 18.98 19.14 -16.68
CA GLY A 204 19.30 20.33 -17.46
C GLY A 204 20.68 20.25 -18.12
N VAL A 205 21.01 21.30 -18.88
CA VAL A 205 22.33 21.50 -19.50
C VAL A 205 22.89 22.81 -18.95
N ASP A 206 24.11 22.77 -18.41
CA ASP A 206 24.78 23.95 -17.85
C ASP A 206 25.32 24.89 -18.95
N THR A 207 25.66 26.12 -18.56
CA THR A 207 26.18 27.16 -19.47
C THR A 207 27.45 26.73 -20.19
N ASP A 208 28.23 25.85 -19.55
CA ASP A 208 29.52 25.35 -20.03
C ASP A 208 29.39 24.09 -20.91
N GLY A 209 28.15 23.66 -21.20
CA GLY A 209 27.89 22.51 -22.08
C GLY A 209 27.88 21.15 -21.39
N GLN A 210 27.94 21.11 -20.06
CA GLN A 210 27.84 19.90 -19.24
C GLN A 210 26.38 19.48 -19.04
N LEU A 211 26.11 18.18 -19.09
CA LEU A 211 24.78 17.62 -18.80
C LEU A 211 24.64 17.33 -17.31
N ARG A 212 23.57 17.83 -16.68
CA ARG A 212 23.21 17.47 -15.30
C ARG A 212 22.34 16.23 -15.31
N LEU A 213 22.93 15.10 -14.97
CA LEU A 213 22.30 13.79 -14.91
C LEU A 213 22.04 13.39 -13.46
N LEU A 214 20.90 12.78 -13.21
CA LEU A 214 20.56 12.13 -11.95
C LEU A 214 20.50 10.63 -12.20
N GLU A 215 21.55 9.93 -11.79
CA GLU A 215 21.67 8.48 -11.89
C GLU A 215 21.26 7.81 -10.57
N PRO A 216 20.41 6.76 -10.60
CA PRO A 216 19.93 6.12 -9.36
C PRO A 216 21.04 5.46 -8.52
N GLU A 217 22.10 4.95 -9.15
CA GLU A 217 23.17 4.21 -8.45
C GLU A 217 24.27 5.14 -7.92
N ILE A 218 24.69 6.13 -8.72
CA ILE A 218 25.79 7.04 -8.37
C ILE A 218 25.27 8.31 -7.67
N GLY A 219 24.10 8.80 -8.10
CA GLY A 219 23.54 10.09 -7.69
C GLY A 219 23.67 11.15 -8.79
N PRO A 220 23.71 12.45 -8.44
CA PRO A 220 23.87 13.52 -9.42
C PRO A 220 25.29 13.49 -10.03
N VAL A 221 25.37 13.44 -11.36
CA VAL A 221 26.61 13.44 -12.13
C VAL A 221 26.56 14.57 -13.16
N ARG A 222 27.71 15.20 -13.40
CA ARG A 222 27.90 16.14 -14.52
C ARG A 222 28.77 15.48 -15.55
N VAL A 223 28.26 15.35 -16.78
CA VAL A 223 28.97 14.66 -17.86
C VAL A 223 29.15 15.60 -19.05
N PRO A 224 30.36 15.71 -19.62
CA PRO A 224 30.58 16.48 -20.83
C PRO A 224 29.83 15.86 -21.99
N LEU A 225 29.33 16.70 -22.90
CA LEU A 225 28.53 16.25 -24.03
C LEU A 225 29.24 15.19 -24.90
N GLU A 226 30.57 15.27 -24.98
CA GLU A 226 31.42 14.38 -25.76
C GLU A 226 31.47 12.94 -25.21
N GLU A 227 31.30 12.74 -23.90
CA GLU A 227 31.33 11.41 -23.27
C GLU A 227 30.01 10.65 -23.41
N VAL A 228 28.91 11.35 -23.70
CA VAL A 228 27.59 10.72 -23.89
C VAL A 228 27.38 10.27 -25.33
N LEU A 229 28.23 10.71 -26.27
CA LEU A 229 28.11 10.39 -27.69
C LEU A 229 28.94 9.15 -28.04
N SER A 230 28.35 8.23 -28.78
CA SER A 230 29.13 7.26 -29.55
C SER A 230 29.79 7.97 -30.74
N GLU A 231 30.98 7.52 -31.18
CA GLU A 231 31.87 8.18 -32.16
C GLU A 231 31.22 8.60 -33.51
N ASP A 232 29.96 8.22 -33.78
CA ASP A 232 29.21 8.49 -35.02
C ASP A 232 27.82 9.15 -34.84
N ALA A 233 27.42 9.59 -33.63
CA ALA A 233 26.06 10.07 -33.36
C ALA A 233 25.93 11.60 -33.18
N ASP A 234 25.31 12.31 -34.13
CA ASP A 234 24.98 13.75 -34.03
C ASP A 234 23.65 14.05 -33.26
N ARG A 235 23.04 13.01 -32.70
CA ARG A 235 21.70 13.03 -32.09
C ARG A 235 21.65 12.21 -30.82
N LEU A 236 20.89 12.69 -29.83
CA LEU A 236 20.69 12.01 -28.55
C LEU A 236 19.23 11.53 -28.41
N SER A 237 19.05 10.26 -28.05
CA SER A 237 17.73 9.69 -27.79
C SER A 237 17.25 10.06 -26.38
N LEU A 238 16.16 10.82 -26.31
CA LEU A 238 15.53 11.27 -25.07
C LEU A 238 14.08 10.80 -24.97
N LEU A 239 13.69 10.30 -23.80
CA LEU A 239 12.28 10.24 -23.42
C LEU A 239 11.85 11.59 -22.88
N LEU A 240 11.06 12.29 -23.68
CA LEU A 240 10.40 13.52 -23.24
C LEU A 240 9.12 13.16 -22.48
N LEU A 241 8.96 13.79 -21.33
CA LEU A 241 7.87 13.54 -20.42
C LEU A 241 6.99 14.79 -20.32
N ARG A 242 5.68 14.58 -20.43
CA ARG A 242 4.69 15.62 -20.18
C ARG A 242 3.56 15.04 -19.37
N ARG A 243 2.97 15.84 -18.50
CA ARG A 243 1.75 15.45 -17.79
C ARG A 243 0.57 15.39 -18.77
N ARG A 244 -0.25 14.33 -18.72
CA ARG A 244 -1.49 14.28 -19.52
C ARG A 244 -2.51 15.31 -19.00
N PRO A 245 -3.28 15.99 -19.87
CA PRO A 245 -4.27 16.98 -19.46
C PRO A 245 -5.33 16.44 -18.48
N ASP A 246 -5.70 15.17 -18.62
CA ASP A 246 -6.74 14.50 -17.81
C ASP A 246 -6.19 13.79 -16.56
N SER A 247 -4.89 13.91 -16.28
CA SER A 247 -4.25 13.22 -15.16
C SER A 247 -4.76 13.72 -13.81
N LYS A 248 -5.24 12.81 -12.97
CA LYS A 248 -5.66 13.14 -11.60
C LYS A 248 -4.44 13.66 -10.82
N THR A 249 -4.51 14.87 -10.27
CA THR A 249 -3.50 15.36 -9.31
C THR A 249 -3.55 14.47 -8.06
N GLN A 250 -2.62 13.54 -7.91
CA GLN A 250 -2.41 12.92 -6.60
C GLN A 250 -1.50 13.82 -5.77
N ARG A 251 -2.12 14.71 -5.01
CA ARG A 251 -1.57 15.11 -3.71
C ARG A 251 -2.57 14.62 -2.67
N PHE A 252 -2.30 13.45 -2.12
CA PHE A 252 -3.05 12.98 -0.97
C PHE A 252 -2.91 14.00 0.16
N SER A 253 -4.04 14.57 0.58
CA SER A 253 -4.13 15.56 1.65
C SER A 253 -5.28 15.19 2.57
N TRP A 254 -5.18 15.58 3.85
CA TRP A 254 -6.26 15.50 4.83
C TRP A 254 -7.58 16.17 4.38
N GLY A 255 -7.56 16.88 3.24
CA GLY A 255 -8.75 17.36 2.55
C GLY A 255 -9.78 16.28 2.24
N TRP A 256 -9.38 15.01 2.07
CA TRP A 256 -10.32 13.89 1.92
C TRP A 256 -11.25 13.71 3.13
N TYR A 257 -10.77 14.04 4.33
CA TYR A 257 -11.56 13.98 5.56
C TYR A 257 -12.47 15.20 5.77
N GLY A 258 -12.19 16.29 5.06
CA GLY A 258 -12.93 17.55 5.13
C GLY A 258 -14.44 17.40 4.90
N PRO A 259 -14.90 16.68 3.86
CA PRO A 259 -16.30 16.36 3.65
C PRO A 259 -16.99 15.68 4.84
N PHE A 260 -16.30 14.80 5.57
CA PHE A 260 -16.85 14.12 6.75
C PHE A 260 -16.90 15.01 8.00
N LEU A 261 -15.98 15.98 8.11
CA LEU A 261 -15.98 16.95 9.21
C LEU A 261 -16.99 18.10 9.01
N ARG A 262 -17.30 18.47 7.76
CA ARG A 262 -18.20 19.59 7.41
C ARG A 262 -19.62 19.49 8.00
N PRO A 263 -20.30 18.32 7.98
CA PRO A 263 -21.59 18.13 8.63
C PRO A 263 -21.55 18.49 10.12
N HIS A 264 -20.46 18.12 10.79
CA HIS A 264 -20.24 18.29 12.23
C HIS A 264 -19.60 19.63 12.61
N ARG A 265 -19.56 20.62 11.71
CA ARG A 265 -18.89 21.92 11.96
C ARG A 265 -19.39 22.64 13.22
N ARG A 266 -20.68 22.53 13.56
CA ARG A 266 -21.25 23.18 14.75
C ARG A 266 -20.66 22.59 16.03
N GLU A 267 -20.62 21.27 16.09
CA GLU A 267 -20.11 20.51 17.23
C GLU A 267 -18.60 20.70 17.38
N LEU A 268 -17.86 20.77 16.26
CA LEU A 268 -16.44 21.14 16.25
C LEU A 268 -16.20 22.57 16.76
N ILE A 269 -17.06 23.53 16.37
CA ILE A 269 -17.00 24.91 16.90
C ILE A 269 -17.28 24.93 18.40
N GLU A 270 -18.26 24.15 18.89
CA GLU A 270 -18.55 24.01 20.33
C GLU A 270 -17.36 23.44 21.09
N VAL A 271 -16.67 22.44 20.53
CA VAL A 271 -15.44 21.89 21.13
C VAL A 271 -14.34 22.94 21.17
N ILE A 272 -14.11 23.68 20.09
CA ILE A 272 -13.12 24.77 20.05
C ILE A 272 -13.48 25.88 21.05
N ALA A 273 -14.74 26.29 21.12
CA ALA A 273 -15.22 27.32 22.06
C ALA A 273 -15.06 26.87 23.52
N THR A 274 -15.42 25.62 23.84
CA THR A 274 -15.25 25.07 25.19
C THR A 274 -13.76 24.92 25.53
N SER A 275 -12.92 24.59 24.54
CA SER A 275 -11.45 24.55 24.70
C SER A 275 -10.86 25.92 24.99
N ALA A 276 -11.36 26.96 24.32
CA ALA A 276 -10.99 28.35 24.58
C ALA A 276 -11.38 28.76 26.01
N VAL A 277 -12.59 28.42 26.46
CA VAL A 277 -13.04 28.69 27.84
C VAL A 277 -12.14 27.99 28.86
N VAL A 278 -11.80 26.70 28.65
CA VAL A 278 -10.89 25.96 29.52
C VAL A 278 -9.50 26.60 29.57
N ASN A 279 -8.96 27.02 28.42
CA ASN A 279 -7.64 27.67 28.34
C ASN A 279 -7.63 29.08 28.97
N VAL A 280 -8.71 29.84 28.88
CA VAL A 280 -8.81 31.14 29.55
C VAL A 280 -8.96 30.96 31.07
N LEU A 281 -9.84 30.06 31.52
CA LEU A 281 -10.01 29.74 32.95
C LEU A 281 -8.73 29.21 33.59
N ALA A 282 -7.89 28.56 32.79
CA ALA A 282 -6.58 28.06 33.19
C ALA A 282 -5.60 29.16 33.66
N LEU A 283 -5.80 30.43 33.29
CA LEU A 283 -5.04 31.58 33.80
C LEU A 283 -5.45 32.02 35.20
N VAL A 284 -6.68 31.70 35.63
CA VAL A 284 -7.22 32.13 36.93
C VAL A 284 -6.39 31.54 38.06
N THR A 285 -5.99 30.27 37.95
CA THR A 285 -5.18 29.59 38.96
C THR A 285 -3.81 30.25 39.20
N PRO A 286 -2.92 30.40 38.20
CA PRO A 286 -1.62 31.02 38.41
C PRO A 286 -1.70 32.48 38.86
N LEU A 287 -2.58 33.28 38.27
CA LEU A 287 -2.73 34.70 38.63
C LEU A 287 -3.36 34.87 40.03
N GLY A 288 -4.29 33.99 40.40
CA GLY A 288 -4.87 33.96 41.73
C GLY A 288 -3.86 33.53 42.80
N ILE A 289 -3.02 32.53 42.52
CA ILE A 289 -1.89 32.16 43.40
C ILE A 289 -0.90 33.32 43.55
N MET A 290 -0.56 34.01 42.46
CA MET A 290 0.28 35.21 42.52
C MET A 290 -0.31 36.27 43.46
N ARG A 291 -1.61 36.58 43.31
CA ARG A 291 -2.29 37.55 44.18
C ARG A 291 -2.33 37.09 45.64
N LEU A 292 -2.60 35.80 45.86
CA LEU A 292 -2.64 35.20 47.20
C LEU A 292 -1.29 35.33 47.92
N ILE A 293 -0.19 35.01 47.23
CA ILE A 293 1.16 35.10 47.78
C ILE A 293 1.54 36.57 48.02
N ASN A 294 1.31 37.45 47.05
CA ASN A 294 1.63 38.87 47.17
C ASN A 294 0.84 39.55 48.31
N ALA A 295 -0.43 39.18 48.52
CA ALA A 295 -1.25 39.71 49.61
C ALA A 295 -0.70 39.33 51.00
N ARG A 296 -0.11 38.14 51.14
CA ARG A 296 0.47 37.69 52.41
C ARG A 296 1.87 38.25 52.66
N THR A 297 2.68 38.44 51.63
CA THR A 297 4.04 38.98 51.75
C THR A 297 4.09 40.51 51.83
N GLY A 298 3.02 41.21 51.40
CA GLY A 298 2.92 42.68 51.42
C GLY A 298 2.36 43.30 52.72
N GLY A 299 2.07 42.51 53.76
CA GLY A 299 1.69 43.02 55.08
C GLY A 299 0.20 43.38 55.29
N SER A 300 -0.70 43.08 54.35
CA SER A 300 -2.15 43.20 54.55
C SER A 300 -2.72 41.97 55.25
N ASP A 301 -3.06 42.10 56.53
CA ASP A 301 -3.44 40.99 57.43
C ASP A 301 -4.91 40.52 57.34
N SER A 302 -5.62 40.78 56.24
CA SER A 302 -7.03 40.36 56.12
C SER A 302 -7.14 38.91 55.66
N LEU A 303 -7.25 37.98 56.60
CA LEU A 303 -7.56 36.55 56.36
C LEU A 303 -8.76 36.36 55.42
N ASP A 304 -9.73 37.29 55.44
CA ASP A 304 -10.91 37.26 54.56
C ASP A 304 -10.57 37.41 53.07
N ALA A 305 -9.53 38.17 52.71
CA ALA A 305 -9.07 38.32 51.33
C ALA A 305 -8.42 37.01 50.81
N VAL A 306 -7.69 36.32 51.69
CA VAL A 306 -7.06 35.02 51.38
C VAL A 306 -8.13 33.95 51.16
N ILE A 307 -9.14 33.91 52.03
CA ILE A 307 -10.26 32.95 51.95
C ILE A 307 -11.12 33.20 50.70
N SER A 308 -11.43 34.46 50.39
CA SER A 308 -12.22 34.80 49.19
C SER A 308 -11.48 34.50 47.88
N ILE A 309 -10.18 34.81 47.79
CA ILE A 309 -9.35 34.42 46.64
C ILE A 309 -9.28 32.89 46.52
N GLY A 310 -9.09 32.18 47.63
CA GLY A 310 -9.10 30.72 47.67
C GLY A 310 -10.42 30.11 47.18
N ALA A 311 -11.56 30.66 47.60
CA ALA A 311 -12.87 30.23 47.14
C ALA A 311 -13.07 30.45 45.63
N ILE A 312 -12.62 31.59 45.10
CA ILE A 312 -12.64 31.87 43.65
C ILE A 312 -11.76 30.88 42.89
N LEU A 313 -10.57 30.55 43.40
CA LEU A 313 -9.66 29.58 42.79
C LEU A 313 -10.27 28.18 42.72
N ILE A 314 -10.89 27.72 43.81
CA ILE A 314 -11.58 26.43 43.85
C ILE A 314 -12.76 26.43 42.88
N GLY A 315 -13.61 27.47 42.92
CA GLY A 315 -14.74 27.62 42.02
C GLY A 315 -14.32 27.59 40.54
N ALA A 316 -13.29 28.35 40.16
CA ALA A 316 -12.75 28.36 38.82
C ALA A 316 -12.19 26.99 38.39
N SER A 317 -11.54 26.27 39.31
CA SER A 317 -11.00 24.93 39.05
C SER A 317 -12.11 23.91 38.82
N VAL A 318 -13.21 23.98 39.59
CA VAL A 318 -14.39 23.13 39.39
C VAL A 318 -15.06 23.44 38.05
N VAL A 319 -15.24 24.71 37.71
CA VAL A 319 -15.82 25.11 36.40
C VAL A 319 -14.93 24.64 35.25
N ALA A 320 -13.61 24.80 35.36
CA ALA A 320 -12.66 24.32 34.35
C ALA A 320 -12.71 22.79 34.20
N ALA A 321 -12.84 22.04 35.30
CA ALA A 321 -12.98 20.59 35.27
C ALA A 321 -14.28 20.16 34.58
N ILE A 322 -15.41 20.80 34.90
CA ILE A 322 -16.71 20.54 34.25
C ILE A 322 -16.64 20.88 32.76
N ALA A 323 -16.09 22.04 32.40
CA ALA A 323 -15.93 22.45 31.01
C ALA A 323 -15.03 21.47 30.23
N SER A 324 -13.95 20.98 30.84
CA SER A 324 -13.09 19.96 30.23
C SER A 324 -13.82 18.62 30.04
N ALA A 325 -14.64 18.21 31.01
CA ALA A 325 -15.46 17.01 30.90
C ALA A 325 -16.52 17.13 29.78
N LEU A 326 -17.26 18.25 29.74
CA LEU A 326 -18.25 18.53 28.68
C LEU A 326 -17.59 18.56 27.29
N ARG A 327 -16.46 19.25 27.17
CA ARG A 327 -15.65 19.27 25.94
C ARG A 327 -15.29 17.85 25.48
N SER A 328 -14.84 17.00 26.41
CA SER A 328 -14.47 15.60 26.11
C SER A 328 -15.68 14.79 25.63
N LEU A 329 -16.84 14.96 26.27
CA LEU A 329 -18.07 14.25 25.90
C LEU A 329 -18.58 14.67 24.52
N ILE A 330 -18.66 15.98 24.25
CA ILE A 330 -19.08 16.52 22.94
C ILE A 330 -18.14 15.97 21.87
N PHE A 331 -16.83 16.07 22.09
CA PHE A 331 -15.81 15.65 21.14
C PHE A 331 -15.86 14.16 20.83
N THR A 332 -15.97 13.31 21.85
CA THR A 332 -16.12 11.85 21.69
C THR A 332 -17.37 11.52 20.86
N GLY A 333 -18.49 12.23 21.10
CA GLY A 333 -19.71 12.07 20.31
C GLY A 333 -19.52 12.42 18.84
N VAL A 334 -18.85 13.54 18.53
CA VAL A 334 -18.54 13.95 17.15
C VAL A 334 -17.68 12.90 16.46
N ALA A 335 -16.60 12.47 17.11
CA ALA A 335 -15.64 11.60 16.47
C ALA A 335 -16.19 10.19 16.22
N ASN A 336 -17.09 9.68 17.07
CA ASN A 336 -17.80 8.41 16.81
C ASN A 336 -18.73 8.51 15.60
N ARG A 337 -19.43 9.63 15.40
CA ARG A 337 -20.28 9.84 14.22
C ARG A 337 -19.45 9.90 12.94
N VAL A 338 -18.37 10.66 12.97
CA VAL A 338 -17.45 10.80 11.84
C VAL A 338 -16.79 9.45 11.49
N ASP A 339 -16.47 8.61 12.48
CA ASP A 339 -15.97 7.25 12.27
C ASP A 339 -17.01 6.33 11.58
N MET A 340 -18.26 6.38 12.02
CA MET A 340 -19.36 5.62 11.42
C MET A 340 -19.55 6.00 9.94
N ASP A 341 -19.65 7.29 9.64
CA ASP A 341 -19.84 7.82 8.28
C ASP A 341 -18.66 7.44 7.37
N THR A 342 -17.43 7.50 7.90
CA THR A 342 -16.21 7.12 7.17
C THR A 342 -16.23 5.63 6.81
N ARG A 343 -16.57 4.75 7.76
CA ARG A 343 -16.61 3.30 7.55
C ARG A 343 -17.71 2.88 6.60
N GLU A 344 -18.90 3.47 6.73
CA GLU A 344 -20.01 3.22 5.81
C GLU A 344 -19.63 3.60 4.38
N THR A 345 -19.01 4.77 4.19
CA THR A 345 -18.59 5.23 2.86
C THR A 345 -17.51 4.34 2.25
N ILE A 346 -16.53 3.92 3.05
CA ILE A 346 -15.47 3.00 2.58
C ILE A 346 -16.06 1.63 2.25
N LEU A 347 -17.01 1.12 3.04
CA LEU A 347 -17.70 -0.13 2.77
C LEU A 347 -18.54 -0.06 1.49
N ASP A 348 -19.34 1.01 1.32
CA ASP A 348 -20.11 1.26 0.10
C ASP A 348 -19.20 1.36 -1.13
N ARG A 349 -18.01 1.95 -0.98
CA ARG A 349 -17.03 1.99 -2.06
C ARG A 349 -16.45 0.62 -2.37
N LEU A 350 -16.05 -0.15 -1.34
CA LEU A 350 -15.49 -1.49 -1.51
C LEU A 350 -16.42 -2.39 -2.32
N VAL A 351 -17.72 -2.42 -2.00
CA VAL A 351 -18.68 -3.28 -2.70
C VAL A 351 -18.95 -2.86 -4.15
N ARG A 352 -18.52 -1.66 -4.57
CA ARG A 352 -18.66 -1.15 -5.95
C ARG A 352 -17.36 -1.23 -6.75
N LEU A 353 -16.26 -1.70 -6.16
CA LEU A 353 -14.99 -1.89 -6.87
C LEU A 353 -15.07 -3.10 -7.82
N PRO A 354 -14.37 -3.06 -8.98
CA PRO A 354 -14.39 -4.15 -9.94
C PRO A 354 -13.75 -5.42 -9.39
N GLN A 355 -14.18 -6.59 -9.89
CA GLN A 355 -13.71 -7.91 -9.44
C GLN A 355 -12.17 -8.05 -9.47
N GLY A 356 -11.51 -7.52 -10.51
CA GLY A 356 -10.04 -7.57 -10.64
C GLY A 356 -9.29 -6.88 -9.48
N PHE A 357 -9.93 -5.97 -8.73
CA PHE A 357 -9.34 -5.39 -7.53
C PHE A 357 -9.11 -6.44 -6.43
N PHE A 358 -10.09 -7.35 -6.26
CA PHE A 358 -10.10 -8.37 -5.22
C PHE A 358 -9.23 -9.58 -5.60
N ASP A 359 -9.19 -9.94 -6.88
CA ASP A 359 -8.33 -11.05 -7.34
C ASP A 359 -6.83 -10.73 -7.21
N ALA A 360 -6.47 -9.45 -7.29
CA ALA A 360 -5.08 -9.00 -7.20
C ALA A 360 -4.57 -8.81 -5.75
N ARG A 361 -5.46 -8.81 -4.74
CA ARG A 361 -5.11 -8.41 -3.36
C ARG A 361 -5.55 -9.46 -2.35
N PRO A 362 -4.67 -9.88 -1.43
CA PRO A 362 -5.07 -10.74 -0.32
C PRO A 362 -6.16 -10.08 0.52
N VAL A 363 -7.19 -10.83 0.89
CA VAL A 363 -8.30 -10.35 1.74
C VAL A 363 -7.78 -9.79 3.07
N GLY A 364 -6.77 -10.42 3.67
CA GLY A 364 -6.16 -9.95 4.92
C GLY A 364 -5.57 -8.53 4.83
N ARG A 365 -5.12 -8.11 3.64
CA ARG A 365 -4.64 -6.74 3.42
C ARG A 365 -5.80 -5.73 3.48
N ILE A 366 -6.93 -6.05 2.85
CA ILE A 366 -8.13 -5.19 2.85
C ILE A 366 -8.68 -5.07 4.27
N THR A 367 -8.79 -6.19 4.99
CA THR A 367 -9.25 -6.22 6.38
C THR A 367 -8.31 -5.45 7.31
N TYR A 368 -6.99 -5.59 7.13
CA TYR A 368 -6.02 -4.82 7.89
C TYR A 368 -6.23 -3.32 7.69
N TYR A 369 -6.39 -2.84 6.46
CA TYR A 369 -6.62 -1.41 6.20
C TYR A 369 -7.95 -0.90 6.73
N PHE A 370 -9.02 -1.69 6.59
CA PHE A 370 -10.31 -1.36 7.18
C PHE A 370 -10.20 -1.17 8.71
N ASN A 371 -9.46 -2.05 9.38
CA ASN A 371 -9.23 -1.96 10.83
C ASN A 371 -8.25 -0.83 11.23
N GLN A 372 -7.38 -0.34 10.33
CA GLN A 372 -6.52 0.80 10.64
C GLN A 372 -7.32 2.12 10.77
N LEU A 373 -8.55 2.18 10.25
CA LEU A 373 -9.43 3.34 10.43
C LEU A 373 -9.79 3.58 11.90
N ASP A 374 -9.82 2.54 12.75
CA ASP A 374 -9.97 2.68 14.21
C ASP A 374 -8.88 3.59 14.81
N ARG A 375 -7.65 3.52 14.30
CA ARG A 375 -6.54 4.33 14.80
C ARG A 375 -6.61 5.78 14.33
N LEU A 376 -7.22 6.02 13.17
CA LEU A 376 -7.51 7.35 12.68
C LEU A 376 -8.58 8.01 13.54
N ARG A 377 -9.63 7.26 13.88
CA ARG A 377 -10.61 7.66 14.89
C ARG A 377 -9.86 8.05 16.17
N ASP A 378 -8.99 7.21 16.71
CA ASP A 378 -8.26 7.52 17.94
C ASP A 378 -7.33 8.74 17.83
N PHE A 379 -6.82 9.07 16.64
CA PHE A 379 -6.09 10.32 16.39
C PHE A 379 -7.03 11.54 16.41
N LEU A 380 -8.21 11.41 15.82
CA LEU A 380 -9.23 12.45 15.76
C LEU A 380 -9.97 12.64 17.09
N ILE A 381 -10.30 11.58 17.84
CA ILE A 381 -10.81 11.60 19.23
C ILE A 381 -9.67 11.97 20.20
N GLY A 382 -8.42 11.77 19.77
CA GLY A 382 -7.23 11.96 20.57
C GLY A 382 -6.91 13.43 20.86
N ARG A 383 -5.73 13.65 21.44
CA ARG A 383 -5.31 15.00 21.82
C ARG A 383 -5.02 15.92 20.64
N ALA A 384 -4.96 15.46 19.39
CA ALA A 384 -4.44 16.24 18.27
C ALA A 384 -5.16 17.58 18.03
N LEU A 385 -6.49 17.57 17.90
CA LEU A 385 -7.27 18.80 17.73
C LEU A 385 -7.18 19.70 18.96
N THR A 386 -7.12 19.11 20.16
CA THR A 386 -7.02 19.86 21.41
C THR A 386 -5.64 20.48 21.58
N THR A 387 -4.58 19.77 21.17
CA THR A 387 -3.19 20.25 21.18
C THR A 387 -3.00 21.40 20.20
N LEU A 388 -3.66 21.38 19.03
CA LEU A 388 -3.67 22.51 18.10
C LEU A 388 -4.29 23.76 18.73
N VAL A 389 -5.43 23.60 19.42
CA VAL A 389 -6.06 24.71 20.14
C VAL A 389 -5.16 25.19 21.29
N ASP A 390 -4.65 24.28 22.12
CA ASP A 390 -3.75 24.63 23.24
C ASP A 390 -2.48 25.33 22.75
N PHE A 391 -1.92 24.89 21.61
CA PHE A 391 -0.79 25.55 20.96
C PHE A 391 -1.14 26.96 20.49
N SER A 392 -2.35 27.21 19.95
CA SER A 392 -2.78 28.57 19.61
C SER A 392 -2.87 29.49 20.84
N PHE A 393 -3.28 28.94 22.00
CA PHE A 393 -3.32 29.66 23.28
C PHE A 393 -1.94 29.83 23.92
N SER A 394 -0.91 29.10 23.47
CA SER A 394 0.47 29.32 23.93
C SER A 394 0.96 30.74 23.65
N LEU A 395 0.49 31.38 22.56
CA LEU A 395 0.80 32.77 22.26
C LEU A 395 0.18 33.73 23.28
N LEU A 396 -1.04 33.44 23.76
CA LEU A 396 -1.68 34.20 24.84
C LEU A 396 -0.89 34.06 26.14
N TYR A 397 -0.51 32.83 26.51
CA TYR A 397 0.30 32.58 27.71
C TYR A 397 1.66 33.29 27.62
N LEU A 398 2.30 33.25 26.45
CA LEU A 398 3.54 33.97 26.20
C LEU A 398 3.37 35.48 26.34
N ALA A 399 2.30 36.08 25.80
CA ALA A 399 2.01 37.50 25.97
C ALA A 399 1.82 37.88 27.45
N VAL A 400 1.15 37.03 28.24
CA VAL A 400 1.02 37.22 29.68
C VAL A 400 2.38 37.15 30.38
N LEU A 401 3.25 36.19 30.02
CA LEU A 401 4.61 36.12 30.58
C LEU A 401 5.43 37.38 30.26
N PHE A 402 5.39 37.86 29.02
CA PHE A 402 6.09 39.09 28.61
C PHE A 402 5.59 40.32 29.38
N SER A 403 4.30 40.37 29.71
CA SER A 403 3.73 41.43 30.54
C SER A 403 4.19 41.38 32.01
N LEU A 404 4.56 40.20 32.52
CA LEU A 404 5.08 40.03 33.87
C LEU A 404 6.57 40.39 33.95
N ASN A 405 7.40 39.79 33.08
CA ASN A 405 8.83 40.08 32.98
C ASN A 405 9.42 39.65 31.63
N PRO A 406 9.93 40.59 30.80
CA PRO A 406 10.49 40.27 29.49
C PRO A 406 11.74 39.39 29.53
N LEU A 407 12.63 39.59 30.50
CA LEU A 407 13.90 38.85 30.61
C LEU A 407 13.63 37.37 30.92
N LEU A 408 12.76 37.10 31.89
CA LEU A 408 12.37 35.74 32.24
C LEU A 408 11.60 35.05 31.10
N SER A 409 10.87 35.82 30.30
CA SER A 409 10.15 35.32 29.11
C SER A 409 11.08 34.88 28.00
N LEU A 410 12.20 35.59 27.79
CA LEU A 410 13.23 35.16 26.84
C LEU A 410 13.88 33.84 27.25
N VAL A 411 14.07 33.60 28.56
CA VAL A 411 14.59 32.31 29.08
C VAL A 411 13.61 31.16 28.79
N THR A 412 12.30 31.39 28.92
CA THR A 412 11.31 30.37 28.53
C THR A 412 11.26 30.20 27.01
N LEU A 413 11.39 31.29 26.24
CA LEU A 413 11.37 31.26 24.77
C LEU A 413 12.61 30.58 24.16
N SER A 414 13.77 30.62 24.83
CA SER A 414 15.00 29.96 24.35
C SER A 414 14.88 28.43 24.23
N THR A 415 13.81 27.86 24.76
CA THR A 415 13.50 26.43 24.62
C THR A 415 12.92 26.04 23.28
N VAL A 416 12.21 26.98 22.64
CA VAL A 416 11.50 26.70 21.38
C VAL A 416 12.48 26.26 20.29
N PRO A 417 13.64 26.93 20.08
CA PRO A 417 14.66 26.46 19.14
C PRO A 417 15.19 25.05 19.47
N LEU A 418 15.38 24.72 20.76
CA LEU A 418 15.85 23.40 21.19
C LEU A 418 14.85 22.30 20.85
N PHE A 419 13.54 22.56 21.03
CA PHE A 419 12.48 21.64 20.61
C PHE A 419 12.41 21.47 19.10
N ILE A 420 12.61 22.55 18.34
CA ILE A 420 12.65 22.49 16.87
C ILE A 420 13.82 21.63 16.40
N VAL A 421 15.02 21.82 16.95
CA VAL A 421 16.20 21.00 16.61
C VAL A 421 15.95 19.53 16.94
N LEU A 422 15.39 19.23 18.11
CA LEU A 422 15.02 17.86 18.49
C LEU A 422 14.04 17.25 17.48
N ALA A 423 13.02 18.01 17.05
CA ALA A 423 12.04 17.55 16.08
C ALA A 423 12.66 17.29 14.69
N LEU A 424 13.56 18.16 14.21
CA LEU A 424 14.23 18.02 12.91
C LEU A 424 15.10 16.75 12.86
N ILE A 425 15.79 16.42 13.95
CA ILE A 425 16.63 15.21 14.06
C ILE A 425 15.76 13.95 14.18
N ALA A 426 14.71 14.00 15.00
CA ALA A 426 13.86 12.85 15.30
C ALA A 426 12.97 12.42 14.11
N ASN A 427 12.45 13.39 13.35
CA ASN A 427 11.44 13.14 12.32
C ASN A 427 11.86 12.11 11.24
N PRO A 428 13.02 12.22 10.55
CA PRO A 428 13.39 11.27 9.50
C PRO A 428 13.57 9.83 10.02
N ILE A 429 14.12 9.70 11.24
CA ILE A 429 14.36 8.41 11.89
C ILE A 429 13.03 7.70 12.19
N VAL A 430 12.08 8.45 12.76
CA VAL A 430 10.76 7.91 13.10
C VAL A 430 9.95 7.60 11.84
N GLU A 431 10.03 8.45 10.81
CA GLU A 431 9.33 8.25 9.54
C GLU A 431 9.72 6.92 8.88
N HIS A 432 11.02 6.61 8.81
CA HIS A 432 11.50 5.34 8.24
C HIS A 432 11.05 4.10 9.04
N GLN A 433 11.03 4.21 10.37
CA GLN A 433 10.59 3.12 11.25
C GLN A 433 9.09 2.84 11.12
N ILE A 434 8.27 3.89 10.97
CA ILE A 434 6.84 3.75 10.70
C ILE A 434 6.60 2.92 9.44
N GLU A 435 7.38 3.15 8.36
CA GLU A 435 7.24 2.39 7.12
C GLU A 435 7.42 0.89 7.33
N ARG A 436 8.48 0.52 8.06
CA ARG A 436 8.83 -0.87 8.33
C ARG A 436 7.79 -1.56 9.19
N VAL A 437 7.30 -0.88 10.23
CA VAL A 437 6.24 -1.40 11.11
C VAL A 437 4.96 -1.69 10.33
N VAL A 438 4.54 -0.77 9.45
CA VAL A 438 3.34 -0.98 8.61
C VAL A 438 3.54 -2.15 7.65
N GLN A 439 4.70 -2.24 6.99
CA GLN A 439 4.99 -3.30 6.04
C GLN A 439 5.01 -4.70 6.70
N GLU A 440 5.73 -4.85 7.81
CA GLU A 440 5.80 -6.12 8.54
C GLU A 440 4.45 -6.48 9.20
N GLY A 441 3.67 -5.47 9.60
CA GLY A 441 2.31 -5.65 10.08
C GLY A 441 1.39 -6.27 9.02
N VAL A 442 1.42 -5.74 7.78
CA VAL A 442 0.67 -6.28 6.64
C VAL A 442 1.11 -7.71 6.31
N ASN A 443 2.43 -7.97 6.26
CA ASN A 443 2.98 -9.29 5.98
C ASN A 443 2.54 -10.34 7.01
N THR A 444 2.56 -9.97 8.29
CA THR A 444 2.19 -10.87 9.40
C THR A 444 0.69 -11.15 9.40
N ASN A 445 -0.14 -10.12 9.23
CA ASN A 445 -1.59 -10.28 9.21
C ASN A 445 -2.08 -11.07 7.98
N SER A 446 -1.48 -10.83 6.82
CA SER A 446 -1.79 -11.57 5.59
C SER A 446 -1.48 -13.07 5.76
N TYR A 447 -0.31 -13.41 6.31
CA TYR A 447 0.07 -14.79 6.59
C TYR A 447 -0.85 -15.46 7.63
N LEU A 448 -1.23 -14.74 8.69
CA LEU A 448 -2.18 -15.26 9.67
C LEU A 448 -3.54 -15.58 9.05
N THR A 449 -4.04 -14.68 8.20
CA THR A 449 -5.32 -14.86 7.49
C THR A 449 -5.25 -16.06 6.54
N GLU A 450 -4.15 -16.22 5.82
CA GLU A 450 -3.88 -17.36 4.95
C GLU A 450 -3.84 -18.67 5.75
N ALA A 451 -3.12 -18.71 6.87
CA ALA A 451 -3.02 -19.88 7.73
C ALA A 451 -4.38 -20.28 8.34
N ILE A 452 -5.19 -19.31 8.79
CA ILE A 452 -6.54 -19.57 9.31
C ILE A 452 -7.46 -20.07 8.20
N THR A 453 -7.40 -19.45 7.01
CA THR A 453 -8.22 -19.86 5.86
C THR A 453 -7.84 -21.26 5.37
N GLY A 454 -6.54 -21.59 5.38
CA GLY A 454 -5.98 -22.88 4.99
C GLY A 454 -5.83 -23.90 6.12
N ILE A 455 -6.53 -23.72 7.25
CA ILE A 455 -6.29 -24.52 8.47
C ILE A 455 -6.48 -26.03 8.24
N GLN A 456 -7.45 -26.40 7.41
CA GLN A 456 -7.68 -27.80 7.05
C GLN A 456 -6.46 -28.41 6.34
N THR A 457 -5.86 -27.68 5.40
CA THR A 457 -4.66 -28.11 4.69
C THR A 457 -3.49 -28.29 5.66
N ILE A 458 -3.27 -27.32 6.55
CA ILE A 458 -2.20 -27.38 7.56
C ILE A 458 -2.37 -28.61 8.47
N LYS A 459 -3.60 -28.86 8.94
CA LYS A 459 -3.96 -30.02 9.77
C LYS A 459 -3.75 -31.34 9.01
N SER A 460 -4.24 -31.43 7.77
CA SER A 460 -4.14 -32.64 6.94
C SER A 460 -2.70 -33.00 6.55
N GLN A 461 -1.83 -32.00 6.41
CA GLN A 461 -0.42 -32.18 6.05
C GLN A 461 0.51 -32.22 7.28
N ASN A 462 -0.03 -32.17 8.50
CA ASN A 462 0.74 -32.09 9.75
C ASN A 462 1.79 -30.94 9.74
N ALA A 463 1.46 -29.82 9.10
CA ALA A 463 2.35 -28.68 8.89
C ALA A 463 2.27 -27.62 10.01
N GLU A 464 1.68 -27.97 11.16
CA GLU A 464 1.37 -27.04 12.26
C GLU A 464 2.63 -26.40 12.85
N LEU A 465 3.67 -27.19 13.07
CA LEU A 465 4.93 -26.72 13.66
C LEU A 465 5.65 -25.75 12.72
N LYS A 466 5.70 -26.07 11.42
CA LYS A 466 6.24 -25.19 10.38
C LYS A 466 5.45 -23.88 10.32
N THR A 467 4.13 -23.96 10.27
CA THR A 467 3.24 -22.79 10.22
C THR A 467 3.48 -21.87 11.42
N ARG A 468 3.62 -22.47 12.61
CA ARG A 468 3.93 -21.75 13.86
C ARG A 468 5.28 -21.07 13.81
N TRP A 469 6.34 -21.74 13.34
CA TRP A 469 7.67 -21.12 13.21
C TRP A 469 7.68 -19.97 12.21
N ASP A 470 7.04 -20.15 11.06
CA ASP A 470 6.91 -19.10 10.03
C ASP A 470 6.12 -17.89 10.57
N PHE A 471 5.07 -18.12 11.37
CA PHE A 471 4.36 -17.04 12.07
C PHE A 471 5.25 -16.34 13.09
N GLN A 472 5.96 -17.12 13.93
CA GLN A 472 6.84 -16.59 14.97
C GLN A 472 7.96 -15.73 14.38
N ASP A 473 8.55 -16.12 13.26
CA ASP A 473 9.57 -15.33 12.57
C ASP A 473 9.03 -13.99 12.05
N ARG A 474 7.89 -14.01 11.33
CA ARG A 474 7.23 -12.79 10.84
C ARG A 474 6.80 -11.86 11.98
N TYR A 475 6.21 -12.43 13.02
CA TYR A 475 5.75 -11.68 14.18
C TYR A 475 6.93 -11.09 14.99
N SER A 476 8.05 -11.81 15.09
CA SER A 476 9.27 -11.31 15.73
C SER A 476 9.87 -10.13 14.97
N ARG A 477 9.84 -10.15 13.64
CA ARG A 477 10.25 -9.01 12.80
C ARG A 477 9.32 -7.81 13.00
N PHE A 478 8.01 -8.02 12.98
CA PHE A 478 7.03 -6.97 13.27
C PHE A 478 7.23 -6.35 14.65
N ILE A 479 7.36 -7.17 15.70
CA ILE A 479 7.63 -6.68 17.06
C ILE A 479 8.98 -5.96 17.12
N GLY A 480 10.01 -6.46 16.44
CA GLY A 480 11.32 -5.85 16.44
C GLY A 480 11.31 -4.43 15.88
N GLU A 481 10.61 -4.20 14.77
CA GLU A 481 10.44 -2.86 14.21
C GLU A 481 9.50 -1.98 15.05
N ASP A 482 8.42 -2.54 15.60
CA ASP A 482 7.49 -1.81 16.49
C ASP A 482 8.18 -1.38 17.79
N PHE A 483 9.05 -2.21 18.34
CA PHE A 483 9.86 -1.90 19.51
C PHE A 483 10.84 -0.76 19.23
N LYS A 484 11.56 -0.79 18.10
CA LYS A 484 12.46 0.31 17.70
C LYS A 484 11.68 1.63 17.60
N LEU A 485 10.49 1.60 17.00
CA LEU A 485 9.62 2.77 16.85
C LEU A 485 9.21 3.33 18.21
N LYS A 486 8.76 2.45 19.13
CA LYS A 486 8.38 2.84 20.49
C LYS A 486 9.57 3.40 21.28
N VAL A 487 10.72 2.74 21.25
CA VAL A 487 11.94 3.21 21.93
C VAL A 487 12.37 4.57 21.38
N SER A 488 12.34 4.75 20.06
CA SER A 488 12.66 6.04 19.44
C SER A 488 11.68 7.13 19.89
N GLY A 489 10.37 6.84 19.91
CA GLY A 489 9.34 7.76 20.39
C GLY A 489 9.49 8.12 21.88
N GLU A 490 9.73 7.13 22.73
CA GLU A 490 9.96 7.32 24.18
C GLU A 490 11.25 8.10 24.45
N THR A 491 12.32 7.83 23.69
CA THR A 491 13.59 8.58 23.79
C THR A 491 13.40 10.04 23.43
N VAL A 492 12.68 10.33 22.32
CA VAL A 492 12.33 11.71 21.94
C VAL A 492 11.48 12.37 23.01
N GLY A 493 10.51 11.66 23.58
CA GLY A 493 9.68 12.15 24.68
C GLY A 493 10.48 12.43 25.95
N ALA A 494 11.44 11.57 26.30
CA ALA A 494 12.31 11.75 27.46
C ALA A 494 13.27 12.93 27.28
N LEU A 495 13.87 13.09 26.10
CA LEU A 495 14.70 14.26 25.76
C LEU A 495 13.88 15.55 25.80
N ALA A 496 12.66 15.53 25.27
CA ALA A 496 11.76 16.67 25.32
C ALA A 496 11.39 17.05 26.76
N LYS A 497 11.12 16.06 27.62
CA LYS A 497 10.86 16.27 29.05
C LYS A 497 12.08 16.84 29.77
N PHE A 498 13.27 16.29 29.50
CA PHE A 498 14.53 16.78 30.08
C PHE A 498 14.79 18.25 29.71
N LEU A 499 14.57 18.64 28.45
CA LEU A 499 14.63 20.05 28.02
C LEU A 499 13.63 20.92 28.79
N GLY A 500 12.40 20.44 28.99
CA GLY A 500 11.40 21.12 29.81
C GLY A 500 11.84 21.31 31.26
N ASP A 501 12.38 20.26 31.90
CA ASP A 501 12.87 20.31 33.28
C ASP A 501 14.06 21.29 33.43
N LEU A 502 15.00 21.26 32.48
CA LEU A 502 16.14 22.18 32.44
C LEU A 502 15.69 23.64 32.33
N THR A 503 14.65 23.88 31.55
CA THR A 503 14.01 25.20 31.43
C THR A 503 13.34 25.63 32.72
N SER A 504 12.64 24.72 33.38
CA SER A 504 12.00 24.98 34.66
C SER A 504 13.03 25.40 35.71
N ILE A 505 14.18 24.71 35.75
CA ILE A 505 15.32 25.05 36.62
C ILE A 505 15.90 26.41 36.24
N ALA A 506 16.18 26.66 34.95
CA ALA A 506 16.73 27.94 34.48
C ALA A 506 15.80 29.12 34.83
N THR A 507 14.50 28.95 34.62
CA THR A 507 13.46 29.94 34.97
C THR A 507 13.41 30.16 36.48
N MET A 508 13.56 29.11 37.30
CA MET A 508 13.60 29.25 38.75
C MET A 508 14.86 30.01 39.20
N VAL A 509 16.05 29.68 38.69
CA VAL A 509 17.32 30.31 39.07
C VAL A 509 17.31 31.80 38.70
N VAL A 510 16.99 32.12 37.45
CA VAL A 510 16.91 33.51 36.97
C VAL A 510 15.78 34.25 37.69
N GLY A 511 14.65 33.59 37.92
CA GLY A 511 13.52 34.14 38.64
C GLY A 511 13.84 34.52 40.09
N VAL A 512 14.52 33.65 40.84
CA VAL A 512 14.98 33.96 42.21
C VAL A 512 15.99 35.11 42.21
N TRP A 513 16.87 35.17 41.21
CA TRP A 513 17.81 36.28 41.05
C TRP A 513 17.12 37.63 40.74
N LEU A 514 16.03 37.63 39.97
CA LEU A 514 15.20 38.82 39.75
C LEU A 514 14.42 39.22 41.01
N VAL A 515 13.94 38.25 41.78
CA VAL A 515 13.26 38.50 43.07
C VAL A 515 14.23 39.12 44.07
N SER A 516 15.49 38.67 44.15
CA SER A 516 16.48 39.24 45.06
C SER A 516 16.88 40.68 44.71
N ARG A 517 16.66 41.09 43.45
CA ARG A 517 16.81 42.47 42.96
C ARG A 517 15.56 43.32 43.09
N ASN A 518 14.46 42.79 43.64
CA ASN A 518 13.14 43.42 43.68
C ASN A 518 12.55 43.77 42.30
N GLU A 519 13.00 43.10 41.23
CA GLU A 519 12.47 43.28 39.86
C GLU A 519 11.28 42.35 39.56
N LEU A 520 11.02 41.37 40.43
CA LEU A 520 9.92 40.41 40.33
C LEU A 520 9.40 40.07 41.74
N THR A 521 8.08 39.90 41.91
CA THR A 521 7.54 39.43 43.20
C THR A 521 7.62 37.90 43.30
N ILE A 522 7.66 37.38 44.53
CA ILE A 522 7.62 35.91 44.77
C ILE A 522 6.36 35.30 44.15
N GLY A 523 5.19 35.95 44.28
CA GLY A 523 3.96 35.48 43.65
C GLY A 523 4.04 35.46 42.12
N ALA A 524 4.67 36.47 41.51
CA ALA A 524 4.85 36.53 40.07
C ALA A 524 5.77 35.42 39.56
N LEU A 525 6.81 35.04 40.33
CA LEU A 525 7.66 33.88 40.01
C LEU A 525 6.87 32.55 39.98
N PHE A 526 5.97 32.32 40.93
CA PHE A 526 5.10 31.14 40.93
C PHE A 526 4.12 31.14 39.74
N ALA A 527 3.50 32.28 39.43
CA ALA A 527 2.69 32.41 38.23
C ALA A 527 3.50 32.15 36.97
N PHE A 528 4.73 32.66 36.91
CA PHE A 528 5.63 32.48 35.77
C PHE A 528 5.95 31.01 35.54
N ARG A 529 6.26 30.25 36.59
CA ARG A 529 6.49 28.80 36.51
C ARG A 529 5.26 28.06 35.96
N ILE A 530 4.09 28.31 36.52
CA ILE A 530 2.86 27.60 36.12
C ILE A 530 2.43 27.96 34.69
N ILE A 531 2.53 29.24 34.31
CA ILE A 531 2.19 29.69 32.94
C ILE A 531 3.25 29.23 31.94
N GLY A 532 4.53 29.21 32.34
CA GLY A 532 5.65 28.70 31.54
C GLY A 532 5.45 27.25 31.09
N ASP A 533 5.00 26.37 32.01
CA ASP A 533 4.68 24.98 31.68
C ASP A 533 3.53 24.85 30.65
N ARG A 534 2.61 25.83 30.61
CA ARG A 534 1.53 25.88 29.61
C ARG A 534 1.98 26.39 28.25
N VAL A 535 3.14 27.02 28.15
CA VAL A 535 3.78 27.38 26.87
C VAL A 535 4.58 26.20 26.33
N THR A 536 5.35 25.52 27.18
CA THR A 536 6.22 24.41 26.77
C THR A 536 5.46 23.09 26.57
N GLY A 537 4.41 22.83 27.34
CA GLY A 537 3.62 21.60 27.27
C GLY A 537 3.06 21.29 25.87
N PRO A 538 2.33 22.21 25.22
CA PRO A 538 1.82 22.01 23.86
C PRO A 538 2.92 21.80 22.81
N LEU A 539 4.11 22.39 22.98
CA LEU A 539 5.25 22.18 22.07
C LEU A 539 5.72 20.72 22.11
N VAL A 540 5.87 20.15 23.30
CA VAL A 540 6.23 18.72 23.47
C VAL A 540 5.16 17.82 22.86
N GLN A 541 3.89 18.13 23.12
CA GLN A 541 2.77 17.36 22.57
C GLN A 541 2.67 17.48 21.05
N LEU A 542 3.04 18.62 20.46
CA LEU A 542 3.03 18.81 19.02
C LEU A 542 4.01 17.86 18.32
N VAL A 543 5.21 17.67 18.88
CA VAL A 543 6.19 16.70 18.37
C VAL A 543 5.64 15.27 18.40
N GLN A 544 4.97 14.88 19.49
CA GLN A 544 4.36 13.54 19.62
C GLN A 544 3.15 13.37 18.70
N THR A 545 2.30 14.40 18.62
CA THR A 545 1.12 14.44 17.75
C THR A 545 1.53 14.38 16.29
N TRP A 546 2.65 15.01 15.93
CA TRP A 546 3.21 14.97 14.58
C TRP A 546 3.59 13.54 14.16
N GLN A 547 4.17 12.75 15.06
CA GLN A 547 4.46 11.33 14.81
C GLN A 547 3.17 10.54 14.57
N GLN A 548 2.16 10.73 15.43
CA GLN A 548 0.86 10.07 15.25
C GLN A 548 0.18 10.49 13.95
N PHE A 549 0.24 11.79 13.62
CA PHE A 549 -0.27 12.35 12.38
C PHE A 549 0.40 11.72 11.16
N LYS A 550 1.72 11.53 11.18
CA LYS A 550 2.46 10.84 10.11
C LYS A 550 2.03 9.38 9.95
N ILE A 551 1.90 8.63 11.05
CA ILE A 551 1.38 7.24 11.04
C ILE A 551 -0.01 7.19 10.40
N GLN A 552 -0.92 8.05 10.87
CA GLN A 552 -2.29 8.05 10.36
C GLN A 552 -2.36 8.51 8.90
N SER A 553 -1.57 9.51 8.52
CA SER A 553 -1.51 9.99 7.13
C SER A 553 -1.14 8.87 6.18
N ARG A 554 -0.16 8.02 6.54
CA ARG A 554 0.25 6.90 5.70
C ARG A 554 -0.82 5.81 5.60
N ASN A 555 -1.49 5.49 6.70
CA ASN A 555 -2.63 4.56 6.69
C ASN A 555 -3.80 5.12 5.84
N LEU A 556 -4.03 6.43 5.91
CA LEU A 556 -5.07 7.11 5.16
C LEU A 556 -4.80 7.09 3.65
N THR A 557 -3.54 7.19 3.20
CA THR A 557 -3.18 7.06 1.77
C THR A 557 -3.60 5.70 1.20
N LEU A 558 -3.51 4.63 2.01
CA LEU A 558 -3.87 3.27 1.60
C LEU A 558 -5.39 3.06 1.59
N ALA A 559 -6.12 3.67 2.52
CA ALA A 559 -7.58 3.73 2.47
C ALA A 559 -8.08 4.59 1.31
N ALA A 560 -7.38 5.67 0.99
CA ALA A 560 -7.69 6.53 -0.15
C ALA A 560 -7.47 5.83 -1.49
N ASP A 561 -6.53 4.87 -1.59
CA ASP A 561 -6.43 4.01 -2.78
C ASP A 561 -7.73 3.25 -3.05
N ILE A 562 -8.44 2.79 -2.00
CA ILE A 562 -9.76 2.15 -2.15
C ILE A 562 -10.80 3.17 -2.61
N VAL A 563 -10.76 4.39 -2.05
CA VAL A 563 -11.77 5.42 -2.31
C VAL A 563 -11.65 6.06 -3.69
N ASP A 564 -10.43 6.40 -4.09
CA ASP A 564 -10.13 7.13 -5.33
C ASP A 564 -10.12 6.22 -6.57
N ARG A 565 -10.03 4.89 -6.37
CA ARG A 565 -10.14 3.91 -7.44
C ARG A 565 -11.48 4.04 -8.15
N PRO A 566 -11.51 4.02 -9.49
CA PRO A 566 -12.76 4.03 -10.22
C PRO A 566 -13.60 2.82 -9.81
N THR A 567 -14.89 3.06 -9.57
CA THR A 567 -15.87 2.00 -9.39
C THR A 567 -16.10 1.25 -10.69
N GLU A 568 -16.65 0.04 -10.57
CA GLU A 568 -16.97 -0.82 -11.70
C GLU A 568 -17.95 -0.18 -12.68
N GLN A 569 -18.82 0.71 -12.18
CA GLN A 569 -19.54 1.68 -12.99
C GLN A 569 -19.05 3.08 -12.68
N SER A 570 -18.63 3.80 -13.71
CA SER A 570 -18.45 5.26 -13.63
C SER A 570 -19.81 5.99 -13.63
N GLU A 571 -19.86 7.23 -13.13
CA GLU A 571 -21.08 8.05 -13.19
C GLU A 571 -21.59 8.27 -14.63
N ARG A 572 -20.69 8.25 -15.62
CA ARG A 572 -21.04 8.32 -17.05
C ARG A 572 -21.68 7.02 -17.53
N GLU A 573 -21.20 5.87 -17.09
CA GLU A 573 -21.78 4.56 -17.43
C GLU A 573 -23.07 4.27 -16.67
N ALA A 574 -23.30 4.92 -15.53
CA ALA A 574 -24.60 4.89 -14.85
C ALA A 574 -25.70 5.58 -15.69
N ALA A 575 -25.33 6.46 -16.62
CA ALA A 575 -26.23 7.06 -17.60
C ALA A 575 -26.36 6.23 -18.89
N ASN A 576 -25.75 5.04 -18.95
CA ASN A 576 -25.95 4.11 -20.06
C ASN A 576 -27.42 3.68 -20.17
N ILE A 577 -27.79 3.20 -21.35
CA ILE A 577 -29.16 2.77 -21.60
C ILE A 577 -29.44 1.54 -20.69
N PRO A 578 -30.55 1.54 -19.93
CA PRO A 578 -30.93 0.38 -19.15
C PRO A 578 -31.23 -0.79 -20.09
N MET A 579 -30.74 -1.98 -19.73
CA MET A 579 -30.95 -3.19 -20.51
C MET A 579 -32.44 -3.54 -20.52
N PRO A 580 -33.08 -3.70 -21.69
CA PRO A 580 -34.45 -4.17 -21.76
C PRO A 580 -34.56 -5.61 -21.23
N PRO A 581 -35.79 -6.11 -21.00
CA PRO A 581 -36.00 -7.51 -20.65
C PRO A 581 -35.32 -8.45 -21.66
N LEU A 582 -34.38 -9.26 -21.20
CA LEU A 582 -33.58 -10.11 -22.08
C LEU A 582 -34.43 -11.17 -22.77
N THR A 583 -34.26 -11.33 -24.09
CA THR A 583 -34.65 -12.53 -24.83
C THR A 583 -33.59 -13.63 -24.68
N GLY A 584 -32.32 -13.24 -24.57
CA GLY A 584 -31.20 -14.12 -24.22
C GLY A 584 -30.34 -14.55 -25.42
N GLU A 585 -30.40 -13.86 -26.55
CA GLU A 585 -29.46 -14.04 -27.66
C GLU A 585 -28.08 -13.50 -27.27
N VAL A 586 -26.99 -14.23 -27.58
CA VAL A 586 -25.62 -13.82 -27.24
C VAL A 586 -24.73 -13.93 -28.47
N GLU A 587 -24.08 -12.82 -28.83
CA GLU A 587 -23.12 -12.73 -29.92
C GLU A 587 -21.76 -12.30 -29.36
N ILE A 588 -20.76 -13.16 -29.50
CA ILE A 588 -19.37 -12.91 -29.13
C ILE A 588 -18.58 -12.76 -30.42
N GLU A 589 -17.93 -11.60 -30.61
CA GLU A 589 -17.20 -11.28 -31.83
C GLU A 589 -15.72 -11.04 -31.53
N LYS A 590 -14.88 -11.97 -31.97
CA LYS A 590 -13.41 -11.84 -32.00
C LYS A 590 -12.82 -11.38 -30.66
N VAL A 591 -13.26 -11.98 -29.56
CA VAL A 591 -12.88 -11.55 -28.22
C VAL A 591 -11.50 -12.11 -27.84
N ASP A 592 -10.58 -11.20 -27.49
CA ASP A 592 -9.35 -11.52 -26.78
C ASP A 592 -9.45 -11.08 -25.31
N PHE A 593 -8.88 -11.86 -24.40
CA PHE A 593 -8.89 -11.51 -22.97
C PHE A 593 -7.69 -12.03 -22.19
N ARG A 594 -7.22 -11.23 -21.23
CA ARG A 594 -6.25 -11.59 -20.20
C ARG A 594 -6.63 -10.96 -18.86
N TYR A 595 -6.28 -11.62 -17.75
CA TYR A 595 -6.60 -11.12 -16.39
C TYR A 595 -5.73 -9.94 -15.93
N LYS A 596 -4.48 -9.87 -16.40
CA LYS A 596 -3.53 -8.80 -16.07
C LYS A 596 -2.89 -8.29 -17.34
N GLU A 597 -2.73 -6.98 -17.46
CA GLU A 597 -1.91 -6.39 -18.52
C GLU A 597 -0.50 -7.00 -18.48
N GLY A 598 0.03 -7.38 -19.64
CA GLY A 598 1.29 -8.11 -19.71
C GLY A 598 1.24 -9.58 -19.24
N GLY A 599 0.10 -10.08 -18.76
CA GLY A 599 -0.11 -11.49 -18.45
C GLY A 599 -0.31 -12.36 -19.68
N GLN A 600 -0.44 -13.68 -19.46
CA GLN A 600 -0.82 -14.64 -20.49
C GLN A 600 -2.26 -14.37 -20.97
N THR A 601 -2.45 -14.32 -22.28
CA THR A 601 -3.78 -14.26 -22.90
C THR A 601 -4.49 -15.60 -22.68
N ILE A 602 -5.75 -15.53 -22.22
CA ILE A 602 -6.56 -16.69 -21.83
C ILE A 602 -7.61 -17.02 -22.89
N LEU A 603 -8.14 -16.01 -23.58
CA LEU A 603 -9.07 -16.18 -24.71
C LEU A 603 -8.45 -15.55 -25.96
N HIS A 604 -8.53 -16.26 -27.07
CA HIS A 604 -7.91 -15.89 -28.34
C HIS A 604 -8.95 -15.84 -29.45
N ASN A 605 -9.28 -14.64 -29.92
CA ASN A 605 -10.18 -14.38 -31.04
C ASN A 605 -11.49 -15.20 -30.99
N VAL A 606 -12.07 -15.33 -29.78
CA VAL A 606 -13.25 -16.16 -29.55
C VAL A 606 -14.46 -15.55 -30.24
N SER A 607 -15.13 -16.33 -31.09
CA SER A 607 -16.39 -15.96 -31.72
C SER A 607 -17.44 -17.04 -31.50
N LEU A 608 -18.63 -16.66 -31.04
CA LEU A 608 -19.71 -17.57 -30.70
C LEU A 608 -21.06 -16.88 -30.88
N ASP A 609 -22.01 -17.58 -31.49
CA ASP A 609 -23.40 -17.12 -31.66
C ASP A 609 -24.32 -18.12 -30.94
N VAL A 610 -25.18 -17.60 -30.05
CA VAL A 610 -26.14 -18.36 -29.25
C VAL A 610 -27.52 -17.75 -29.43
N ALA A 611 -28.42 -18.52 -30.03
CA ALA A 611 -29.82 -18.11 -30.18
C ALA A 611 -30.52 -18.00 -28.81
N ALA A 612 -31.49 -17.10 -28.70
CA ALA A 612 -32.32 -16.95 -27.51
C ALA A 612 -33.01 -18.26 -27.10
N GLY A 613 -33.02 -18.56 -25.80
CA GLY A 613 -33.68 -19.76 -25.26
C GLY A 613 -32.89 -21.06 -25.40
N THR A 614 -31.63 -20.99 -25.83
CA THR A 614 -30.77 -22.15 -26.09
C THR A 614 -30.09 -22.62 -24.81
N PHE A 615 -30.10 -23.94 -24.57
CA PHE A 615 -29.29 -24.56 -23.54
C PHE A 615 -27.88 -24.88 -24.10
N VAL A 616 -26.88 -24.13 -23.66
CA VAL A 616 -25.49 -24.21 -24.13
C VAL A 616 -24.62 -24.99 -23.15
N GLY A 617 -24.00 -26.06 -23.61
CA GLY A 617 -22.99 -26.81 -22.87
C GLY A 617 -21.57 -26.45 -23.29
N LEU A 618 -20.75 -25.98 -22.35
CA LEU A 618 -19.33 -25.70 -22.58
C LEU A 618 -18.49 -26.88 -22.11
N VAL A 619 -17.71 -27.44 -23.03
CA VAL A 619 -16.87 -28.64 -22.79
C VAL A 619 -15.42 -28.37 -23.20
N GLY A 620 -14.48 -29.07 -22.58
CA GLY A 620 -13.04 -28.94 -22.88
C GLY A 620 -12.15 -29.17 -21.66
N GLY A 621 -10.84 -29.30 -21.86
CA GLY A 621 -9.88 -29.55 -20.79
C GLY A 621 -9.81 -28.46 -19.71
N SER A 622 -9.26 -28.77 -18.54
CA SER A 622 -9.00 -27.76 -17.51
C SER A 622 -8.09 -26.65 -18.06
N GLY A 623 -8.39 -25.40 -17.74
CA GLY A 623 -7.63 -24.25 -18.25
C GLY A 623 -7.96 -23.82 -19.69
N SER A 624 -8.93 -24.44 -20.38
CA SER A 624 -9.29 -24.07 -21.75
C SER A 624 -10.01 -22.72 -21.93
N GLY A 625 -10.25 -21.98 -20.84
CA GLY A 625 -10.86 -20.66 -20.87
C GLY A 625 -12.39 -20.61 -20.66
N LYS A 626 -13.07 -21.75 -20.44
CA LYS A 626 -14.54 -21.83 -20.27
C LYS A 626 -15.08 -20.88 -19.18
N SER A 627 -14.59 -21.02 -17.95
CA SER A 627 -15.01 -20.17 -16.82
C SER A 627 -14.69 -18.70 -17.06
N THR A 628 -13.57 -18.42 -17.73
CA THR A 628 -13.18 -17.06 -18.13
C THR A 628 -14.18 -16.45 -19.12
N LEU A 629 -14.59 -17.21 -20.15
CA LEU A 629 -15.61 -16.77 -21.11
C LEU A 629 -16.94 -16.43 -20.41
N LEU A 630 -17.38 -17.29 -19.48
CA LEU A 630 -18.62 -17.06 -18.73
C LEU A 630 -18.54 -15.87 -17.77
N LYS A 631 -17.35 -15.54 -17.24
CA LYS A 631 -17.15 -14.34 -16.42
C LYS A 631 -17.23 -13.03 -17.22
N LEU A 632 -17.07 -13.06 -18.54
CA LEU A 632 -17.22 -11.89 -19.40
C LEU A 632 -18.68 -11.51 -19.67
N LEU A 633 -19.59 -12.49 -19.72
CA LEU A 633 -21.02 -12.27 -19.99
C LEU A 633 -21.72 -11.32 -18.99
N PRO A 634 -21.58 -11.50 -17.65
CA PRO A 634 -22.11 -10.55 -16.66
C PRO A 634 -21.20 -9.31 -16.49
N ARG A 635 -20.20 -9.13 -17.37
CA ARG A 635 -19.22 -8.05 -17.36
C ARG A 635 -18.49 -7.96 -16.01
N PHE A 636 -17.98 -9.08 -15.48
CA PHE A 636 -17.02 -9.02 -14.35
C PHE A 636 -15.63 -8.54 -14.79
N TYR A 637 -15.32 -8.74 -16.06
CA TYR A 637 -14.15 -8.17 -16.73
C TYR A 637 -14.55 -7.64 -18.11
N ALA A 638 -13.76 -6.71 -18.62
CA ALA A 638 -13.89 -6.22 -19.99
C ALA A 638 -12.93 -6.99 -20.91
N PRO A 639 -13.33 -7.32 -22.16
CA PRO A 639 -12.43 -7.91 -23.13
C PRO A 639 -11.34 -6.89 -23.55
N GLU A 640 -10.16 -7.39 -23.93
CA GLU A 640 -9.03 -6.58 -24.43
C GLU A 640 -9.31 -6.11 -25.87
N SER A 641 -9.90 -7.00 -26.67
CA SER A 641 -10.30 -6.75 -28.05
C SER A 641 -11.63 -7.44 -28.34
N GLY A 642 -12.31 -7.04 -29.42
CA GLY A 642 -13.61 -7.60 -29.79
C GLY A 642 -14.76 -7.00 -28.98
N ARG A 643 -15.94 -7.63 -29.08
CA ARG A 643 -17.14 -7.18 -28.37
C ARG A 643 -18.08 -8.34 -28.05
N ILE A 644 -18.88 -8.15 -27.01
CA ILE A 644 -19.94 -9.08 -26.62
C ILE A 644 -21.26 -8.32 -26.69
N LYS A 645 -22.22 -8.87 -27.43
CA LYS A 645 -23.58 -8.35 -27.48
C LYS A 645 -24.56 -9.34 -26.88
N ILE A 646 -25.57 -8.82 -26.21
CA ILE A 646 -26.73 -9.58 -25.77
C ILE A 646 -27.96 -8.91 -26.38
N ASP A 647 -28.80 -9.69 -27.08
CA ASP A 647 -29.97 -9.19 -27.83
C ASP A 647 -29.62 -8.01 -28.77
N GLY A 648 -28.46 -8.08 -29.43
CA GLY A 648 -27.94 -7.05 -30.34
C GLY A 648 -27.33 -5.81 -29.67
N LEU A 649 -27.39 -5.69 -28.34
CA LEU A 649 -26.81 -4.59 -27.57
C LEU A 649 -25.44 -4.94 -27.01
N ASP A 650 -24.44 -4.10 -27.26
CA ASP A 650 -23.11 -4.23 -26.71
C ASP A 650 -23.12 -4.05 -25.18
N ILE A 651 -22.66 -5.07 -24.44
CA ILE A 651 -22.70 -5.08 -22.97
C ILE A 651 -21.82 -3.98 -22.34
N SER A 652 -20.88 -3.42 -23.09
CA SER A 652 -20.07 -2.28 -22.64
C SER A 652 -20.89 -0.98 -22.56
N LYS A 653 -21.98 -0.88 -23.32
CA LYS A 653 -22.80 0.34 -23.49
C LYS A 653 -24.11 0.35 -22.71
N VAL A 654 -24.36 -0.68 -21.91
CA VAL A 654 -25.58 -0.81 -21.09
C VAL A 654 -25.26 -0.60 -19.62
N GLU A 655 -26.29 -0.29 -18.84
CA GLU A 655 -26.18 -0.15 -17.38
C GLU A 655 -25.96 -1.54 -16.72
N LEU A 656 -24.89 -1.70 -15.95
CA LEU A 656 -24.45 -2.97 -15.37
C LEU A 656 -25.47 -3.60 -14.42
N TYR A 657 -26.13 -2.77 -13.58
CA TYR A 657 -27.14 -3.26 -12.65
C TYR A 657 -28.33 -3.90 -13.39
N SER A 658 -28.82 -3.23 -14.44
CA SER A 658 -29.92 -3.74 -15.28
C SER A 658 -29.57 -5.03 -16.02
N LEU A 659 -28.30 -5.21 -16.39
CA LEU A 659 -27.76 -6.43 -16.99
C LEU A 659 -27.70 -7.57 -15.95
N ARG A 660 -26.99 -7.36 -14.84
CA ARG A 660 -26.75 -8.40 -13.82
C ARG A 660 -28.01 -8.84 -13.09
N ARG A 661 -29.01 -7.97 -12.94
CA ARG A 661 -30.31 -8.37 -12.37
C ARG A 661 -30.99 -9.48 -13.18
N GLN A 662 -30.73 -9.54 -14.49
CA GLN A 662 -31.36 -10.48 -15.41
C GLN A 662 -30.52 -11.75 -15.67
N ILE A 663 -29.25 -11.76 -15.23
CA ILE A 663 -28.33 -12.90 -15.34
C ILE A 663 -28.14 -13.52 -13.96
N GLY A 664 -28.44 -14.81 -13.81
CA GLY A 664 -28.06 -15.56 -12.61
C GLY A 664 -26.73 -16.26 -12.82
N VAL A 665 -25.83 -16.20 -11.84
CA VAL A 665 -24.52 -16.85 -11.90
C VAL A 665 -24.36 -17.78 -10.70
N VAL A 666 -24.00 -19.03 -10.96
CA VAL A 666 -23.59 -19.99 -9.94
C VAL A 666 -22.12 -20.30 -10.15
N PRO A 667 -21.21 -19.75 -9.31
CA PRO A 667 -19.78 -19.99 -9.43
C PRO A 667 -19.42 -21.40 -8.95
N GLN A 668 -18.24 -21.87 -9.35
CA GLN A 668 -17.66 -23.16 -8.94
C GLN A 668 -17.58 -23.29 -7.41
N ASP A 669 -17.00 -22.29 -6.75
CA ASP A 669 -16.94 -22.18 -5.30
C ASP A 669 -18.09 -21.33 -4.76
N SER A 670 -19.14 -22.02 -4.30
CA SER A 670 -20.30 -21.37 -3.69
C SER A 670 -20.08 -21.08 -2.22
N LEU A 671 -20.00 -19.79 -1.88
CA LEU A 671 -19.95 -19.33 -0.49
C LEU A 671 -21.35 -19.10 0.06
N LEU A 672 -21.58 -19.53 1.30
CA LEU A 672 -22.78 -19.19 2.06
C LEU A 672 -22.39 -18.26 3.20
N PHE A 673 -23.28 -17.33 3.53
CA PHE A 673 -23.09 -16.38 4.61
C PHE A 673 -23.61 -16.97 5.91
N ASP A 674 -23.06 -16.51 7.03
CA ASP A 674 -23.59 -16.88 8.34
C ASP A 674 -25.05 -16.43 8.49
N GLY A 675 -25.84 -17.20 9.22
CA GLY A 675 -27.29 -17.09 9.29
C GLY A 675 -28.01 -18.39 8.96
N THR A 676 -29.31 -18.31 8.72
CA THR A 676 -30.18 -19.46 8.43
C THR A 676 -30.19 -19.82 6.93
N ILE A 677 -30.63 -21.03 6.61
CA ILE A 677 -30.88 -21.48 5.23
C ILE A 677 -31.84 -20.53 4.52
N LYS A 678 -32.92 -20.12 5.20
CA LYS A 678 -33.92 -19.19 4.68
C LYS A 678 -33.30 -17.84 4.33
N GLU A 679 -32.56 -17.23 5.25
CA GLU A 679 -31.90 -15.93 5.03
C GLU A 679 -30.95 -16.00 3.84
N ASN A 680 -30.16 -17.07 3.75
CA ASN A 680 -29.24 -17.31 2.65
C ASN A 680 -29.95 -17.45 1.28
N LEU A 681 -31.16 -18.02 1.24
CA LEU A 681 -31.95 -18.10 0.00
C LEU A 681 -32.56 -16.74 -0.36
N LEU A 682 -33.10 -16.02 0.62
CA LEU A 682 -33.78 -14.73 0.43
C LEU A 682 -32.85 -13.58 0.06
N MET A 683 -31.52 -13.73 0.17
CA MET A 683 -30.56 -12.70 -0.24
C MET A 683 -30.79 -12.15 -1.66
N VAL A 684 -31.23 -13.00 -2.59
CA VAL A 684 -31.41 -12.60 -4.01
C VAL A 684 -32.83 -12.11 -4.30
N LYS A 685 -33.81 -12.49 -3.49
CA LYS A 685 -35.21 -12.07 -3.60
C LYS A 685 -35.83 -11.99 -2.19
N PRO A 686 -35.65 -10.88 -1.46
CA PRO A 686 -36.11 -10.75 -0.07
C PRO A 686 -37.61 -10.94 0.11
N ASP A 687 -38.40 -10.52 -0.89
CA ASP A 687 -39.86 -10.58 -0.89
C ASP A 687 -40.43 -11.94 -1.38
N ALA A 688 -39.58 -12.96 -1.56
CA ALA A 688 -40.05 -14.25 -2.06
C ALA A 688 -41.01 -14.95 -1.08
N THR A 689 -42.09 -15.51 -1.60
CA THR A 689 -43.04 -16.27 -0.78
C THR A 689 -42.44 -17.61 -0.36
N SER A 690 -42.96 -18.20 0.72
CA SER A 690 -42.56 -19.54 1.16
C SER A 690 -42.73 -20.59 0.06
N GLU A 691 -43.76 -20.46 -0.78
CA GLU A 691 -44.00 -21.37 -1.92
C GLU A 691 -42.92 -21.23 -2.99
N GLU A 692 -42.53 -20.00 -3.34
CA GLU A 692 -41.45 -19.76 -4.29
C GLU A 692 -40.12 -20.32 -3.78
N LEU A 693 -39.84 -20.14 -2.49
CA LEU A 693 -38.65 -20.65 -1.83
C LEU A 693 -38.61 -22.18 -1.82
N ILE A 694 -39.72 -22.84 -1.47
CA ILE A 694 -39.83 -24.31 -1.51
C ILE A 694 -39.70 -24.82 -2.94
N ARG A 695 -40.34 -24.17 -3.92
CA ARG A 695 -40.23 -24.55 -5.34
C ARG A 695 -38.78 -24.45 -5.82
N ALA A 696 -38.08 -23.37 -5.51
CA ALA A 696 -36.68 -23.20 -5.88
C ALA A 696 -35.78 -24.27 -5.24
N ALA A 697 -36.01 -24.57 -3.95
CA ALA A 697 -35.30 -25.63 -3.26
C ALA A 697 -35.59 -27.03 -3.85
N ARG A 698 -36.81 -27.31 -4.33
CA ARG A 698 -37.14 -28.59 -4.98
C ARG A 698 -36.47 -28.74 -6.35
N ILE A 699 -36.45 -27.68 -7.15
CA ILE A 699 -35.77 -27.67 -8.46
C ILE A 699 -34.28 -27.99 -8.27
N ALA A 700 -33.64 -27.38 -7.25
CA ALA A 700 -32.25 -27.64 -6.91
C ALA A 700 -32.00 -28.93 -6.10
N CYS A 701 -33.02 -29.79 -5.92
CA CYS A 701 -32.96 -31.00 -5.10
C CYS A 701 -32.47 -30.75 -3.65
N ALA A 702 -32.71 -29.55 -3.12
CA ALA A 702 -32.30 -29.11 -1.80
C ALA A 702 -33.36 -29.32 -0.71
N HIS A 703 -34.64 -29.34 -1.09
CA HIS A 703 -35.76 -29.36 -0.14
C HIS A 703 -35.68 -30.51 0.87
N ASP A 704 -35.41 -31.72 0.40
CA ASP A 704 -35.47 -32.92 1.25
C ASP A 704 -34.41 -32.87 2.35
N PHE A 705 -33.15 -32.56 2.01
CA PHE A 705 -32.10 -32.45 3.03
C PHE A 705 -32.33 -31.26 3.97
N ILE A 706 -32.93 -30.17 3.48
CA ILE A 706 -33.27 -29.02 4.34
C ILE A 706 -34.30 -29.47 5.38
N MET A 707 -35.32 -30.22 4.98
CA MET A 707 -36.36 -30.73 5.87
C MET A 707 -35.85 -31.79 6.85
N ASP A 708 -34.81 -32.54 6.49
CA ASP A 708 -34.12 -33.48 7.38
C ASP A 708 -33.31 -32.78 8.50
N MET A 709 -33.05 -31.47 8.38
CA MET A 709 -32.35 -30.72 9.41
C MET A 709 -33.26 -30.40 10.61
N PRO A 710 -32.69 -30.29 11.83
CA PRO A 710 -33.48 -30.10 13.06
C PRO A 710 -34.45 -28.92 13.05
N GLN A 711 -34.14 -27.84 12.29
CA GLN A 711 -34.96 -26.63 12.22
C GLN A 711 -35.44 -26.32 10.80
N GLY A 712 -35.35 -27.29 9.87
CA GLY A 712 -35.75 -27.08 8.48
C GLY A 712 -35.00 -25.90 7.84
N TYR A 713 -35.76 -25.00 7.21
CA TYR A 713 -35.27 -23.75 6.63
C TYR A 713 -34.69 -22.74 7.63
N ASN A 714 -34.99 -22.87 8.92
CA ASN A 714 -34.42 -21.99 9.94
C ASN A 714 -33.09 -22.54 10.50
N SER A 715 -32.62 -23.68 10.00
CA SER A 715 -31.36 -24.26 10.44
C SER A 715 -30.19 -23.32 10.14
N PRO A 716 -29.26 -23.14 11.09
CA PRO A 716 -28.07 -22.32 10.87
C PRO A 716 -27.13 -23.00 9.88
N VAL A 717 -26.58 -22.21 8.96
CA VAL A 717 -25.63 -22.66 7.93
C VAL A 717 -24.19 -22.61 8.44
N GLY A 718 -23.90 -21.66 9.33
CA GLY A 718 -22.57 -21.37 9.86
C GLY A 718 -21.68 -20.62 8.85
N GLU A 719 -20.58 -20.04 9.34
CA GLU A 719 -19.65 -19.27 8.53
C GLU A 719 -19.15 -20.08 7.32
N ARG A 720 -19.25 -19.51 6.11
CA ARG A 720 -18.85 -20.15 4.84
C ARG A 720 -19.56 -21.49 4.55
N GLY A 721 -20.69 -21.76 5.22
CA GLY A 721 -21.43 -22.99 5.08
C GLY A 721 -20.80 -24.19 5.78
N ALA A 722 -20.03 -23.99 6.84
CA ALA A 722 -19.38 -25.08 7.59
C ALA A 722 -20.35 -26.16 8.10
N GLY A 723 -21.63 -25.83 8.31
CA GLY A 723 -22.67 -26.78 8.71
C GLY A 723 -23.18 -27.69 7.57
N LEU A 724 -22.73 -27.49 6.33
CA LEU A 724 -23.22 -28.20 5.14
C LEU A 724 -22.11 -28.94 4.41
N SER A 725 -22.45 -30.09 3.82
CA SER A 725 -21.56 -30.80 2.90
C SER A 725 -21.33 -30.01 1.60
N GLY A 726 -20.27 -30.34 0.84
CA GLY A 726 -19.98 -29.70 -0.45
C GLY A 726 -21.16 -29.73 -1.42
N GLY A 727 -21.78 -30.90 -1.60
CA GLY A 727 -22.96 -31.05 -2.45
C GLY A 727 -24.22 -30.35 -1.90
N GLN A 728 -24.35 -30.19 -0.58
CA GLN A 728 -25.44 -29.36 -0.01
C GLN A 728 -25.22 -27.87 -0.28
N ARG A 729 -23.98 -27.36 -0.16
CA ARG A 729 -23.64 -25.96 -0.47
C ARG A 729 -23.91 -25.62 -1.94
N GLN A 730 -23.54 -26.50 -2.87
CA GLN A 730 -23.84 -26.33 -4.29
C GLN A 730 -25.34 -26.32 -4.57
N ARG A 731 -26.12 -27.24 -3.98
CA ARG A 731 -27.59 -27.23 -4.10
C ARG A 731 -28.23 -25.97 -3.51
N MET A 732 -27.68 -25.43 -2.42
CA MET A 732 -28.10 -24.14 -1.88
C MET A 732 -27.82 -22.99 -2.86
N ALA A 733 -26.66 -22.95 -3.48
CA ALA A 733 -26.31 -21.93 -4.47
C ALA A 733 -27.19 -22.02 -5.73
N LEU A 734 -27.47 -23.24 -6.20
CA LEU A 734 -28.42 -23.48 -7.27
C LEU A 734 -29.83 -23.01 -6.89
N ALA A 735 -30.30 -23.32 -5.67
CA ALA A 735 -31.60 -22.85 -5.18
C ALA A 735 -31.69 -21.32 -5.17
N ARG A 736 -30.62 -20.59 -4.80
CA ARG A 736 -30.57 -19.12 -4.89
C ARG A 736 -30.74 -18.62 -6.32
N ALA A 737 -30.02 -19.22 -7.27
CA ALA A 737 -30.11 -18.83 -8.68
C ALA A 737 -31.48 -19.15 -9.29
N VAL A 738 -32.10 -20.28 -8.91
CA VAL A 738 -33.47 -20.61 -9.30
C VAL A 738 -34.46 -19.61 -8.72
N LEU A 739 -34.29 -19.21 -7.46
CA LEU A 739 -35.18 -18.24 -6.79
C LEU A 739 -35.10 -16.85 -7.42
N GLN A 740 -33.91 -16.44 -7.88
CA GLN A 740 -33.72 -15.21 -8.68
C GLN A 740 -34.56 -15.23 -9.97
N ASN A 741 -34.81 -16.42 -10.52
CA ASN A 741 -35.58 -16.62 -11.75
C ASN A 741 -35.07 -15.77 -12.93
N PRO A 742 -33.76 -15.80 -13.26
CA PRO A 742 -33.15 -14.93 -14.26
C PRO A 742 -33.55 -15.30 -15.69
N ARG A 743 -33.39 -14.37 -16.64
CA ARG A 743 -33.61 -14.58 -18.08
C ARG A 743 -32.47 -15.34 -18.75
N MET A 744 -31.27 -15.22 -18.19
CA MET A 744 -30.09 -15.97 -18.58
C MET A 744 -29.46 -16.60 -17.34
N LEU A 745 -29.07 -17.86 -17.41
CA LEU A 745 -28.45 -18.57 -16.29
C LEU A 745 -27.06 -19.05 -16.67
N ILE A 746 -26.08 -18.83 -15.80
CA ILE A 746 -24.68 -19.22 -15.97
C ILE A 746 -24.30 -20.16 -14.82
N LEU A 747 -23.85 -21.35 -15.16
CA LEU A 747 -23.50 -22.42 -14.22
C LEU A 747 -22.06 -22.86 -14.50
N ASP A 748 -21.13 -22.49 -13.61
CA ASP A 748 -19.71 -22.80 -13.74
C ASP A 748 -19.37 -23.98 -12.82
N GLU A 749 -19.38 -25.21 -13.35
CA GLU A 749 -19.10 -26.44 -12.60
C GLU A 749 -19.94 -26.63 -11.33
N ALA A 750 -21.14 -26.05 -11.32
CA ALA A 750 -22.05 -25.97 -10.17
C ALA A 750 -22.57 -27.34 -9.69
N THR A 751 -22.29 -28.42 -10.42
CA THR A 751 -22.70 -29.79 -10.09
C THR A 751 -21.56 -30.73 -9.73
N SER A 752 -20.32 -30.23 -9.69
CA SER A 752 -19.10 -31.04 -9.53
C SER A 752 -19.01 -31.83 -8.21
N ALA A 753 -19.62 -31.34 -7.12
CA ALA A 753 -19.63 -32.00 -5.82
C ALA A 753 -20.89 -32.85 -5.57
N LEU A 754 -21.73 -33.03 -6.60
CA LEU A 754 -22.91 -33.89 -6.54
C LEU A 754 -22.61 -35.32 -7.05
N ASP A 755 -23.30 -36.29 -6.46
CA ASP A 755 -23.35 -37.63 -7.00
C ASP A 755 -24.06 -37.64 -8.36
N ALA A 756 -23.76 -38.63 -9.20
CA ALA A 756 -24.25 -38.70 -10.57
C ALA A 756 -25.79 -38.72 -10.69
N THR A 757 -26.49 -39.31 -9.71
CA THR A 757 -27.95 -39.38 -9.72
C THR A 757 -28.58 -38.02 -9.41
N THR A 758 -28.11 -37.34 -8.35
CA THR A 758 -28.60 -36.02 -7.97
C THR A 758 -28.24 -34.97 -9.03
N GLU A 759 -27.03 -35.02 -9.59
CA GLU A 759 -26.62 -34.13 -10.67
C GLU A 759 -27.55 -34.26 -11.88
N ARG A 760 -27.82 -35.49 -12.34
CA ARG A 760 -28.72 -35.74 -13.46
C ARG A 760 -30.12 -35.19 -13.19
N GLN A 761 -30.65 -35.41 -11.98
CA GLN A 761 -31.96 -34.92 -11.60
C GLN A 761 -32.01 -33.39 -11.56
N VAL A 762 -31.00 -32.75 -10.97
CA VAL A 762 -30.87 -31.29 -10.95
C VAL A 762 -30.80 -30.73 -12.37
N CYS A 763 -30.01 -31.33 -13.26
CA CYS A 763 -29.92 -30.89 -14.66
C CYS A 763 -31.27 -30.98 -15.38
N LEU A 764 -32.01 -32.09 -15.21
CA LEU A 764 -33.36 -32.24 -15.77
C LEU A 764 -34.33 -31.19 -15.21
N ASN A 765 -34.33 -30.98 -13.89
CA ASN A 765 -35.16 -29.97 -13.25
C ASN A 765 -34.83 -28.55 -13.76
N LEU A 766 -33.55 -28.24 -13.94
CA LEU A 766 -33.10 -26.95 -14.47
C LEU A 766 -33.50 -26.78 -15.94
N PHE A 767 -33.36 -27.82 -16.75
CA PHE A 767 -33.77 -27.82 -18.15
C PHE A 767 -35.27 -27.51 -18.29
N ASP A 768 -36.11 -28.13 -17.44
CA ASP A 768 -37.54 -27.88 -17.44
C ASP A 768 -37.90 -26.51 -16.85
N ALA A 769 -37.27 -26.11 -15.75
CA ALA A 769 -37.53 -24.84 -15.08
C ALA A 769 -37.12 -23.61 -15.91
N PHE A 770 -36.06 -23.74 -16.72
CA PHE A 770 -35.51 -22.68 -17.57
C PHE A 770 -35.82 -22.89 -19.06
N ARG A 771 -36.80 -23.73 -19.41
CA ARG A 771 -37.20 -23.93 -20.80
C ARG A 771 -37.55 -22.59 -21.47
N GLY A 772 -36.97 -22.35 -22.64
CA GLY A 772 -37.14 -21.08 -23.37
C GLY A 772 -36.32 -19.92 -22.81
N ARG A 773 -35.33 -20.19 -21.96
CA ARG A 773 -34.33 -19.22 -21.47
C ARG A 773 -32.94 -19.72 -21.79
N THR A 774 -32.01 -18.78 -21.99
CA THR A 774 -30.64 -19.12 -22.35
C THR A 774 -29.88 -19.58 -21.11
N VAL A 775 -29.27 -20.75 -21.17
CA VAL A 775 -28.51 -21.34 -20.07
C VAL A 775 -27.12 -21.70 -20.55
N PHE A 776 -26.08 -21.24 -19.85
CA PHE A 776 -24.70 -21.66 -20.06
C PHE A 776 -24.29 -22.62 -18.95
N PHE A 777 -23.85 -23.83 -19.31
CA PHE A 777 -23.52 -24.88 -18.37
C PHE A 777 -22.13 -25.45 -18.65
N ILE A 778 -21.21 -25.32 -17.68
CA ILE A 778 -19.90 -25.98 -17.67
C ILE A 778 -19.99 -27.22 -16.80
N THR A 779 -19.56 -28.36 -17.34
CA THR A 779 -19.40 -29.59 -16.57
C THR A 779 -18.24 -30.41 -17.12
N HIS A 780 -17.64 -31.22 -16.25
CA HIS A 780 -16.64 -32.21 -16.63
C HIS A 780 -17.28 -33.51 -17.14
N ARG A 781 -18.59 -33.68 -16.97
CA ARG A 781 -19.31 -34.92 -17.34
C ARG A 781 -20.04 -34.72 -18.65
N LEU A 782 -19.54 -35.33 -19.73
CA LEU A 782 -20.17 -35.21 -21.05
C LEU A 782 -21.60 -35.76 -21.09
N SER A 783 -21.93 -36.71 -20.21
CA SER A 783 -23.27 -37.30 -20.11
C SER A 783 -24.34 -36.30 -19.67
N THR A 784 -23.98 -35.24 -18.94
CA THR A 784 -24.91 -34.21 -18.48
C THR A 784 -25.06 -33.06 -19.48
N VAL A 785 -24.11 -32.89 -20.40
CA VAL A 785 -24.22 -31.95 -21.54
C VAL A 785 -24.98 -32.53 -22.73
N ARG A 786 -25.13 -33.86 -22.81
CA ARG A 786 -25.83 -34.52 -23.93
C ARG A 786 -27.21 -33.92 -24.32
N PRO A 787 -28.08 -33.49 -23.38
CA PRO A 787 -29.36 -32.87 -23.73
C PRO A 787 -29.27 -31.38 -24.13
N ALA A 788 -28.06 -30.79 -24.17
CA ALA A 788 -27.89 -29.40 -24.58
C ALA A 788 -28.25 -29.21 -26.07
N ASP A 789 -28.88 -28.08 -26.37
CA ASP A 789 -29.23 -27.69 -27.74
C ASP A 789 -27.98 -27.31 -28.55
N LEU A 790 -26.98 -26.73 -27.88
CA LEU A 790 -25.70 -26.34 -28.47
C LEU A 790 -24.55 -26.77 -27.55
N ILE A 791 -23.56 -27.46 -28.11
CA ILE A 791 -22.32 -27.79 -27.42
C ILE A 791 -21.19 -26.96 -28.01
N VAL A 792 -20.40 -26.34 -27.15
CA VAL A 792 -19.22 -25.53 -27.50
C VAL A 792 -17.99 -26.19 -26.90
N LEU A 793 -17.13 -26.75 -27.76
CA LEU A 793 -15.85 -27.31 -27.36
C LEU A 793 -14.78 -26.21 -27.40
N MET A 794 -14.15 -25.95 -26.25
CA MET A 794 -13.04 -25.00 -26.13
C MET A 794 -11.74 -25.70 -25.77
N ASP A 795 -10.66 -25.31 -26.43
CA ASP A 795 -9.30 -25.71 -26.08
C ASP A 795 -8.34 -24.51 -26.18
N GLN A 796 -7.41 -24.40 -25.22
CA GLN A 796 -6.40 -23.34 -25.18
C GLN A 796 -6.93 -21.92 -25.49
N GLY A 797 -8.12 -21.57 -25.00
CA GLY A 797 -8.71 -20.24 -25.20
C GLY A 797 -9.38 -20.00 -26.56
N VAL A 798 -9.54 -21.03 -27.39
CA VAL A 798 -10.18 -20.97 -28.72
C VAL A 798 -11.40 -21.88 -28.76
N VAL A 799 -12.42 -21.50 -29.54
CA VAL A 799 -13.57 -22.36 -29.85
C VAL A 799 -13.19 -23.30 -31.00
N MET A 800 -13.19 -24.60 -30.72
CA MET A 800 -12.74 -25.64 -31.66
C MET A 800 -13.89 -26.18 -32.50
N GLU A 801 -15.00 -26.54 -31.85
CA GLU A 801 -16.16 -27.16 -32.51
C GLU A 801 -17.46 -26.67 -31.85
N THR A 802 -18.48 -26.48 -32.67
CA THR A 802 -19.84 -26.15 -32.21
C THR A 802 -20.89 -27.00 -32.95
N GLY A 803 -21.93 -27.40 -32.24
CA GLY A 803 -23.07 -28.14 -32.79
C GLY A 803 -23.84 -28.91 -31.71
N ASP A 804 -24.91 -29.60 -32.10
CA ASP A 804 -25.58 -30.55 -31.22
C ASP A 804 -24.75 -31.83 -31.04
N HIS A 805 -25.08 -32.61 -30.01
CA HIS A 805 -24.36 -33.85 -29.69
C HIS A 805 -24.27 -34.83 -30.87
N ASN A 806 -25.37 -35.05 -31.60
CA ASN A 806 -25.40 -36.04 -32.67
C ASN A 806 -24.57 -35.57 -33.87
N ALA A 807 -24.65 -34.28 -34.22
CA ALA A 807 -23.87 -33.66 -35.28
C ALA A 807 -22.37 -33.72 -34.98
N LEU A 808 -21.95 -33.40 -33.75
CA LEU A 808 -20.56 -33.47 -33.34
C LEU A 808 -20.02 -34.91 -33.29
N MET A 809 -20.84 -35.88 -32.85
CA MET A 809 -20.46 -37.29 -32.88
C MET A 809 -20.31 -37.84 -34.30
N GLN A 810 -21.15 -37.41 -35.24
CA GLN A 810 -21.05 -37.81 -36.66
C GLN A 810 -19.81 -37.23 -37.35
N ARG A 811 -19.38 -36.02 -36.97
CA ARG A 811 -18.16 -35.39 -37.51
C ARG A 811 -16.87 -36.13 -37.14
N GLN A 812 -16.89 -36.96 -36.10
CA GLN A 812 -15.72 -37.68 -35.58
C GLN A 812 -14.50 -36.78 -35.32
N GLY A 813 -14.76 -35.53 -34.91
CA GLY A 813 -13.74 -34.53 -34.61
C GLY A 813 -13.24 -34.59 -33.17
N TRP A 814 -12.80 -33.44 -32.64
CA TRP A 814 -12.26 -33.31 -31.29
C TRP A 814 -13.28 -33.66 -30.21
N TYR A 815 -14.55 -33.29 -30.40
CA TYR A 815 -15.60 -33.65 -29.45
C TYR A 815 -15.79 -35.17 -29.35
N TYR A 816 -15.76 -35.87 -30.50
CA TYR A 816 -15.86 -37.33 -30.54
C TYR A 816 -14.69 -37.99 -29.80
N ALA A 817 -13.46 -37.52 -30.03
CA ALA A 817 -12.28 -38.02 -29.32
C ALA A 817 -12.41 -37.83 -27.79
N LEU A 818 -12.91 -36.67 -27.36
CA LEU A 818 -13.16 -36.37 -25.95
C LEU A 818 -14.21 -37.33 -25.36
N VAL A 819 -15.32 -37.57 -26.06
CA VAL A 819 -16.37 -38.52 -25.62
C VAL A 819 -15.83 -39.93 -25.49
N GLN A 820 -15.03 -40.40 -26.46
CA GLN A 820 -14.43 -41.74 -26.40
C GLN A 820 -13.43 -41.88 -25.25
N SER A 821 -12.63 -40.84 -24.99
CA SER A 821 -11.68 -40.85 -23.87
C SER A 821 -12.37 -40.99 -22.51
N GLN A 822 -13.43 -40.21 -22.27
CA GLN A 822 -14.22 -40.32 -21.02
C GLN A 822 -14.99 -41.63 -20.91
N ALA A 823 -15.46 -42.19 -22.04
CA ALA A 823 -16.11 -43.50 -22.04
C ALA A 823 -15.13 -44.62 -21.65
N MET A 824 -13.86 -44.51 -22.05
CA MET A 824 -12.81 -45.46 -21.64
C MET A 824 -12.37 -45.28 -20.18
N GLU A 825 -12.26 -44.04 -19.68
CA GLU A 825 -11.96 -43.77 -18.26
C GLU A 825 -13.10 -44.20 -17.31
N GLY A 826 -14.35 -44.17 -17.75
CA GLY A 826 -15.49 -44.66 -16.95
C GLY A 826 -15.63 -46.18 -16.90
N LEU A 827 -14.84 -46.92 -17.69
CA LEU A 827 -14.81 -48.40 -17.74
C LEU A 827 -13.60 -49.00 -16.99
N SER A 828 -12.60 -48.20 -16.65
CA SER A 828 -11.46 -48.55 -15.79
C SER A 828 -11.73 -48.23 -14.33
#